data_AF-A0A2T7TBV2-F1
#
_entry.id   AF-A0A2T7TBV2-F1
#
_cell.length_a   1.000
_cell.length_b   1.000
_cell.length_c   1.000
_cell.angle_alpha   90.00
_cell.angle_beta   90.00
_cell.angle_gamma   90.00
#
_symmetry.space_group_name_H-M   'P 1'
#
loop_
_entity.id
_entity.type
_entity.pdbx_description
1 polymer ?
#
loop_
_entity_poly.entity_id
_entity_poly.type
_entity_poly.pdbx_seq_one_letter_code
_entity_poly.pdbx_strand_id
1 'polypeptide(L)'
;MAGESVLANLHFGREDAERDVTDGLLLRGGFLSTNATRAAVSGRKMLIIGRKGSGKSAICMRLMADGVHGGGKVLITPDDAAGDEIRRFELQGLPGDSAKSLIWRYVFAVNAARHLVTHAADAHGRKADSVKALRRFLKQNDELPSDYPGDRLGDRLAQGARGLQTALSLEAFGFKAGVELAHSPSEGARAARQLDVVERGVADAFAELDCAAAHEPLLLLVDQLEQVWSVEPESNSMVIGLLLAAKHAAGLYGQAVRCLLFLRSDIYDSLSFGEGDKFHGDELRIVWTDHALRELAMARARASTGAAGLSAEQLWREIFPESVRGEDTAAFIFSRCLPRPRDAIQFLNLCQETAWLTHGRDRITDTDVLQASRQFSAWKLKDLAQEYLIAHPFLERLFPLFQNTGYVVSRAALGSRFEEAAQTLHRLFPAYAEALTPSGAIDILYSVGFLGVRRGNDVVFAGGGELAPQPHEAEFHVHPCFREALGATSAIDLRRFEPVVAGDRIASGNISFGGAGNTGVSREYRLLAELTRSCHSILSQVGRAVGMAQDARDEITQQIGRVLDDAGAARPRADGGGHGDTEGHLLTAAHYFNALAAQLRASGLDDATGAGSVTQRIEDEARRLRRLAGGSYGSSGDSGGR
;
A
#
# COMPACT_ATOMS: atom_id res chain seq x y z
N MET A 1 -8.15 0.12 -43.35
CA MET A 1 -7.04 0.05 -42.37
C MET A 1 -7.03 -1.37 -41.86
N ALA A 2 -5.95 -2.13 -42.11
CA ALA A 2 -5.81 -3.48 -41.59
C ALA A 2 -5.88 -3.42 -40.06
N GLY A 3 -6.76 -4.23 -39.46
CA GLY A 3 -7.11 -4.14 -38.04
C GLY A 3 -5.89 -4.31 -37.16
N GLU A 4 -5.53 -3.27 -36.41
CA GLU A 4 -4.53 -3.36 -35.34
C GLU A 4 -4.97 -4.43 -34.33
N SER A 5 -4.02 -5.21 -33.82
CA SER A 5 -4.27 -6.22 -32.80
C SER A 5 -5.03 -5.61 -31.62
N VAL A 6 -5.99 -6.34 -31.03
CA VAL A 6 -6.70 -5.93 -29.81
C VAL A 6 -5.71 -5.55 -28.71
N LEU A 7 -4.55 -6.24 -28.64
CA LEU A 7 -3.49 -5.93 -27.70
C LEU A 7 -2.85 -4.56 -27.94
N ALA A 8 -2.73 -4.12 -29.20
CA ALA A 8 -2.16 -2.81 -29.52
C ALA A 8 -3.05 -1.65 -29.01
N ASN A 9 -4.37 -1.86 -29.02
CA ASN A 9 -5.36 -0.90 -28.52
C ASN A 9 -5.66 -1.07 -27.03
N LEU A 10 -5.18 -2.14 -26.40
CA LEU A 10 -5.39 -2.40 -24.99
C LEU A 10 -4.42 -1.54 -24.17
N HIS A 11 -4.99 -0.64 -23.37
CA HIS A 11 -4.26 0.12 -22.35
C HIS A 11 -5.19 0.40 -21.17
N PHE A 12 -4.67 0.39 -19.95
CA PHE A 12 -5.48 0.45 -18.73
C PHE A 12 -5.56 1.85 -18.11
N GLY A 13 -4.89 2.84 -18.70
CA GLY A 13 -4.87 4.23 -18.23
C GLY A 13 -3.49 4.69 -17.80
N ARG A 14 -3.34 5.99 -17.60
CA ARG A 14 -2.14 6.65 -17.10
C ARG A 14 -2.08 6.56 -15.57
N GLU A 15 -0.93 6.95 -15.02
CA GLU A 15 -0.70 6.90 -13.58
C GLU A 15 -1.37 8.05 -12.81
N ASP A 16 -1.55 9.19 -13.48
CA ASP A 16 -2.14 10.42 -12.97
C ASP A 16 -3.52 10.65 -13.59
N ALA A 17 -4.48 11.01 -12.74
CA ALA A 17 -5.89 11.10 -13.12
C ALA A 17 -6.14 12.21 -14.16
N GLU A 18 -5.35 13.29 -14.12
CA GLU A 18 -5.43 14.44 -15.01
C GLU A 18 -5.16 14.05 -16.47
N ARG A 19 -4.10 13.29 -16.72
CA ARG A 19 -3.81 12.76 -18.06
C ARG A 19 -4.84 11.72 -18.48
N ASP A 20 -5.31 10.91 -17.55
CA ASP A 20 -6.36 9.93 -17.79
C ASP A 20 -7.70 10.55 -18.23
N VAL A 21 -8.02 11.74 -17.71
CA VAL A 21 -9.13 12.58 -18.20
C VAL A 21 -8.81 13.16 -19.57
N THR A 22 -7.60 13.69 -19.75
CA THR A 22 -7.16 14.33 -21.01
C THR A 22 -7.19 13.34 -22.18
N ASP A 23 -6.77 12.10 -21.95
CA ASP A 23 -6.81 11.00 -22.92
C ASP A 23 -8.24 10.47 -23.14
N GLY A 24 -9.23 10.99 -22.39
CA GLY A 24 -10.65 10.67 -22.53
C GLY A 24 -11.07 9.31 -21.98
N LEU A 25 -10.13 8.50 -21.46
CA LEU A 25 -10.39 7.14 -20.99
C LEU A 25 -11.38 7.10 -19.82
N LEU A 26 -11.24 8.04 -18.88
CA LEU A 26 -12.17 8.18 -17.75
C LEU A 26 -13.58 8.60 -18.19
N LEU A 27 -13.68 9.38 -19.27
CA LEU A 27 -14.95 9.85 -19.82
C LEU A 27 -15.65 8.76 -20.65
N ARG A 28 -14.89 7.84 -21.25
CA ARG A 28 -15.38 6.67 -22.02
C ARG A 28 -15.78 5.47 -21.17
N GLY A 29 -16.06 5.66 -19.89
CA GLY A 29 -16.50 4.59 -18.98
C GLY A 29 -15.37 3.83 -18.28
N GLY A 30 -14.11 4.28 -18.40
CA GLY A 30 -12.98 3.71 -17.65
C GLY A 30 -13.00 4.04 -16.14
N PHE A 31 -13.82 5.00 -15.71
CA PHE A 31 -13.98 5.32 -14.29
C PHE A 31 -14.91 4.33 -13.58
N LEU A 32 -14.41 3.61 -12.57
CA LEU A 32 -15.22 2.73 -11.72
C LEU A 32 -15.78 3.51 -10.51
N SER A 33 -17.11 3.53 -10.36
CA SER A 33 -17.77 4.20 -9.24
C SER A 33 -17.65 3.39 -7.94
N THR A 34 -17.06 3.98 -6.92
CA THR A 34 -16.89 3.37 -5.59
C THR A 34 -17.88 3.95 -4.56
N ASN A 35 -17.90 3.36 -3.35
CA ASN A 35 -18.62 3.96 -2.22
C ASN A 35 -18.15 5.39 -1.92
N ALA A 36 -16.84 5.65 -2.04
CA ALA A 36 -16.26 6.98 -1.87
C ALA A 36 -16.79 7.96 -2.92
N THR A 37 -16.85 7.56 -4.20
CA THR A 37 -17.44 8.38 -5.25
C THR A 37 -18.90 8.71 -4.95
N ARG A 38 -19.71 7.72 -4.59
CA ARG A 38 -21.14 7.94 -4.28
C ARG A 38 -21.32 8.86 -3.06
N ALA A 39 -20.53 8.68 -2.02
CA ALA A 39 -20.59 9.51 -0.82
C ALA A 39 -20.18 10.97 -1.13
N ALA A 40 -19.14 11.16 -1.93
CA ALA A 40 -18.67 12.46 -2.37
C ALA A 40 -19.70 13.19 -3.25
N VAL A 41 -20.28 12.50 -4.26
CA VAL A 41 -21.31 13.06 -5.15
C VAL A 41 -22.56 13.44 -4.36
N SER A 42 -23.04 12.53 -3.49
CA SER A 42 -24.24 12.78 -2.68
C SER A 42 -24.07 13.80 -1.55
N GLY A 43 -22.83 14.19 -1.25
CA GLY A 43 -22.51 15.10 -0.15
C GLY A 43 -22.71 14.53 1.24
N ARG A 44 -22.82 13.20 1.38
CA ARG A 44 -22.94 12.53 2.70
C ARG A 44 -21.64 12.55 3.51
N LYS A 45 -20.51 12.77 2.85
CA LYS A 45 -19.18 12.77 3.45
C LYS A 45 -18.40 13.98 2.96
N MET A 46 -17.75 14.67 3.90
CA MET A 46 -16.92 15.85 3.63
C MET A 46 -15.45 15.48 3.51
N LEU A 47 -15.01 14.38 4.12
CA LEU A 47 -13.60 14.00 4.17
C LEU A 47 -13.38 12.62 3.53
N ILE A 48 -12.64 12.60 2.42
CA ILE A 48 -12.27 11.39 1.70
C ILE A 48 -10.78 11.11 1.93
N ILE A 49 -10.49 9.99 2.59
CA ILE A 49 -9.14 9.64 3.03
C ILE A 49 -8.64 8.44 2.22
N GLY A 50 -7.38 8.49 1.76
CA GLY A 50 -6.78 7.32 1.11
C GLY A 50 -5.30 7.48 0.81
N ARG A 51 -4.58 6.35 0.76
CA ARG A 51 -3.16 6.28 0.41
C ARG A 51 -2.87 6.87 -0.98
N LYS A 52 -1.60 7.15 -1.31
CA LYS A 52 -1.23 7.59 -2.66
C LYS A 52 -1.70 6.54 -3.68
N GLY A 53 -2.25 6.96 -4.82
CA GLY A 53 -2.74 6.05 -5.85
C GLY A 53 -4.09 5.35 -5.57
N SER A 54 -4.78 5.67 -4.45
CA SER A 54 -6.11 5.12 -4.11
C SER A 54 -7.27 5.66 -4.97
N GLY A 55 -7.04 6.74 -5.73
CA GLY A 55 -8.05 7.33 -6.61
C GLY A 55 -8.72 8.62 -6.10
N LYS A 56 -8.17 9.28 -5.07
CA LYS A 56 -8.66 10.59 -4.57
C LYS A 56 -8.83 11.63 -5.69
N SER A 57 -7.76 11.93 -6.42
CA SER A 57 -7.79 12.89 -7.53
C SER A 57 -8.68 12.43 -8.69
N ALA A 58 -8.83 11.11 -8.92
CA ALA A 58 -9.80 10.60 -9.90
C ALA A 58 -11.25 10.91 -9.49
N ILE A 59 -11.59 10.80 -8.19
CA ILE A 59 -12.90 11.21 -7.67
C ILE A 59 -13.08 12.72 -7.82
N CYS A 60 -12.04 13.50 -7.50
CA CYS A 60 -12.05 14.96 -7.66
C CYS A 60 -12.32 15.36 -9.12
N MET A 61 -11.58 14.81 -10.07
CA MET A 61 -11.77 15.06 -11.50
C MET A 61 -13.13 14.59 -12.00
N ARG A 62 -13.65 13.47 -11.47
CA ARG A 62 -15.01 13.02 -11.79
C ARG A 62 -16.07 14.01 -11.32
N LEU A 63 -15.91 14.64 -10.17
CA LEU A 63 -16.83 15.68 -9.69
C LEU A 63 -16.74 16.96 -10.51
N MET A 64 -15.53 17.32 -10.95
CA MET A 64 -15.29 18.46 -11.82
C MET A 64 -15.92 18.27 -13.21
N ALA A 65 -15.99 17.04 -13.72
CA ALA A 65 -16.61 16.73 -15.01
C ALA A 65 -18.08 17.18 -15.11
N ASP A 66 -18.47 17.62 -16.30
CA ASP A 66 -19.82 18.11 -16.58
C ASP A 66 -20.90 17.03 -16.36
N GLY A 67 -22.06 17.45 -15.86
CA GLY A 67 -23.21 16.56 -15.63
C GLY A 67 -23.13 15.65 -14.41
N VAL A 68 -22.04 15.69 -13.62
CA VAL A 68 -21.94 14.92 -12.35
C VAL A 68 -22.46 15.70 -11.15
N HIS A 69 -22.15 17.00 -11.10
CA HIS A 69 -22.64 17.97 -10.12
C HIS A 69 -23.04 19.21 -10.91
N GLY A 70 -24.27 19.67 -10.73
CA GLY A 70 -24.88 20.79 -11.47
C GLY A 70 -24.61 22.17 -10.86
N GLY A 71 -24.16 22.22 -9.61
CA GLY A 71 -23.76 23.47 -8.94
C GLY A 71 -22.38 23.97 -9.39
N GLY A 72 -22.00 25.17 -8.92
CA GLY A 72 -20.66 25.71 -9.11
C GLY A 72 -19.58 24.82 -8.49
N LYS A 73 -18.38 24.84 -9.06
CA LYS A 73 -17.26 23.97 -8.61
C LYS A 73 -15.98 24.78 -8.56
N VAL A 74 -15.24 24.66 -7.46
CA VAL A 74 -13.93 25.30 -7.27
C VAL A 74 -12.96 24.25 -6.75
N LEU A 75 -11.85 24.07 -7.46
CA LEU A 75 -10.74 23.22 -7.03
C LEU A 75 -9.64 24.10 -6.42
N ILE A 76 -9.24 23.76 -5.19
CA ILE A 76 -8.19 24.43 -4.44
C ILE A 76 -7.06 23.43 -4.23
N THR A 77 -5.93 23.66 -4.91
CA THR A 77 -4.71 22.86 -4.80
C THR A 77 -3.56 23.79 -4.41
N PRO A 78 -3.18 23.84 -3.12
CA PRO A 78 -2.08 24.69 -2.65
C PRO A 78 -0.76 24.33 -3.35
N ASP A 79 -0.08 25.33 -3.89
CA ASP A 79 1.31 25.22 -4.32
C ASP A 79 2.25 25.53 -3.15
N ASP A 80 3.57 25.35 -3.36
CA ASP A 80 4.57 25.58 -2.31
C ASP A 80 4.48 26.98 -1.68
N ALA A 81 4.20 28.00 -2.49
CA ALA A 81 4.04 29.38 -2.03
C ALA A 81 2.80 29.55 -1.14
N ALA A 82 1.66 29.01 -1.55
CA ALA A 82 0.43 28.98 -0.75
C ALA A 82 0.64 28.22 0.57
N GLY A 83 1.28 27.05 0.50
CA GLY A 83 1.57 26.22 1.67
C GLY A 83 2.49 26.93 2.66
N ASP A 84 3.56 27.55 2.18
CA ASP A 84 4.48 28.35 3.01
C ASP A 84 3.76 29.49 3.72
N GLU A 85 2.89 30.20 3.01
CA GLU A 85 2.14 31.32 3.59
C GLU A 85 1.20 30.84 4.71
N ILE A 86 0.46 29.75 4.48
CA ILE A 86 -0.46 29.20 5.49
C ILE A 86 0.30 28.67 6.70
N ARG A 87 1.46 28.02 6.50
CA ARG A 87 2.28 27.52 7.62
C ARG A 87 2.81 28.65 8.50
N ARG A 88 3.25 29.76 7.88
CA ARG A 88 3.79 30.94 8.58
C ARG A 88 2.71 31.84 9.16
N PHE A 89 1.45 31.61 8.81
CA PHE A 89 0.33 32.43 9.27
C PHE A 89 0.03 32.18 10.75
N GLU A 90 0.54 33.08 11.59
CA GLU A 90 0.30 33.14 13.02
C GLU A 90 -0.36 34.46 13.38
N LEU A 91 -1.19 34.45 14.43
CA LEU A 91 -1.88 35.63 14.93
C LEU A 91 -1.76 35.69 16.45
N GLN A 92 -1.32 36.83 16.98
CA GLN A 92 -1.20 36.99 18.42
C GLN A 92 -2.55 36.74 19.12
N GLY A 93 -2.52 35.91 20.17
CA GLY A 93 -3.69 35.59 20.99
C GLY A 93 -4.58 34.48 20.44
N LEU A 94 -4.13 33.73 19.42
CA LEU A 94 -4.77 32.50 18.96
C LEU A 94 -3.76 31.35 18.87
N PRO A 95 -4.17 30.10 19.16
CA PRO A 95 -3.37 28.93 18.84
C PRO A 95 -3.14 28.78 17.33
N GLY A 96 -2.05 28.11 16.94
CA GLY A 96 -1.66 27.93 15.53
C GLY A 96 -2.74 27.27 14.67
N ASP A 97 -3.45 26.26 15.18
CA ASP A 97 -4.56 25.60 14.48
C ASP A 97 -5.70 26.58 14.17
N SER A 98 -6.04 27.43 15.15
CA SER A 98 -7.10 28.43 15.03
C SER A 98 -6.70 29.56 14.08
N ALA A 99 -5.45 30.02 14.12
CA ALA A 99 -4.93 30.99 13.16
C ALA A 99 -5.01 30.44 11.73
N LYS A 100 -4.53 29.19 11.53
CA LYS A 100 -4.58 28.52 10.22
C LYS A 100 -6.01 28.26 9.76
N SER A 101 -6.95 28.00 10.68
CA SER A 101 -8.38 27.93 10.37
C SER A 101 -8.92 29.27 9.83
N LEU A 102 -8.50 30.42 10.36
CA LEU A 102 -8.96 31.72 9.86
C LEU A 102 -8.52 31.99 8.41
N ILE A 103 -7.28 31.68 8.05
CA ILE A 103 -6.84 31.88 6.66
C ILE A 103 -7.55 30.92 5.69
N TRP A 104 -7.81 29.66 6.09
CA TRP A 104 -8.61 28.74 5.28
C TRP A 104 -10.07 29.18 5.12
N ARG A 105 -10.69 29.65 6.20
CA ARG A 105 -12.04 30.24 6.17
C ARG A 105 -12.10 31.44 5.22
N TYR A 106 -11.08 32.29 5.23
CA TYR A 106 -10.95 33.39 4.28
C TYR A 106 -10.90 32.90 2.83
N VAL A 107 -10.08 31.88 2.53
CA VAL A 107 -10.04 31.26 1.19
C VAL A 107 -11.42 30.76 0.76
N PHE A 108 -12.16 30.08 1.64
CA PHE A 108 -13.50 29.60 1.33
C PHE A 108 -14.50 30.73 1.09
N ALA A 109 -14.50 31.76 1.96
CA ALA A 109 -15.38 32.91 1.82
C ALA A 109 -15.12 33.69 0.52
N VAL A 110 -13.85 33.91 0.15
CA VAL A 110 -13.48 34.58 -1.10
C VAL A 110 -13.92 33.78 -2.32
N ASN A 111 -13.70 32.47 -2.34
CA ASN A 111 -14.13 31.63 -3.46
C ASN A 111 -15.66 31.56 -3.58
N ALA A 112 -16.38 31.50 -2.46
CA ALA A 112 -17.83 31.59 -2.43
C ALA A 112 -18.33 32.96 -2.94
N ALA A 113 -17.70 34.06 -2.53
CA ALA A 113 -18.01 35.40 -3.01
C ALA A 113 -17.79 35.55 -4.52
N ARG A 114 -16.67 35.03 -5.05
CA ARG A 114 -16.38 35.01 -6.49
C ARG A 114 -17.46 34.27 -7.26
N HIS A 115 -17.84 33.08 -6.78
CA HIS A 115 -18.91 32.28 -7.37
C HIS A 115 -20.25 33.03 -7.36
N LEU A 116 -20.65 33.60 -6.23
CA LEU A 116 -21.91 34.36 -6.12
C LEU A 116 -21.96 35.55 -7.09
N VAL A 117 -20.83 36.24 -7.29
CA VAL A 117 -20.74 37.40 -8.18
C VAL A 117 -20.95 37.04 -9.66
N THR A 118 -20.57 35.83 -10.08
CA THR A 118 -20.85 35.31 -11.43
C THR A 118 -22.23 34.66 -11.49
N HIS A 119 -22.53 33.77 -10.55
CA HIS A 119 -23.80 33.02 -10.47
C HIS A 119 -25.04 33.92 -10.40
N ALA A 120 -24.99 35.02 -9.66
CA ALA A 120 -26.11 35.96 -9.58
C ALA A 120 -26.47 36.56 -10.96
N ALA A 121 -25.47 36.80 -11.81
CA ALA A 121 -25.70 37.30 -13.16
C ALA A 121 -26.29 36.21 -14.06
N ASP A 122 -25.74 35.00 -13.99
CA ASP A 122 -26.07 33.90 -14.90
C ASP A 122 -27.40 33.22 -14.56
N ALA A 123 -27.67 32.96 -13.27
CA ALA A 123 -28.81 32.16 -12.82
C ALA A 123 -30.02 33.01 -12.36
N HIS A 124 -29.78 34.22 -11.84
CA HIS A 124 -30.85 35.03 -11.24
C HIS A 124 -31.20 36.29 -12.04
N GLY A 125 -30.33 36.75 -12.95
CA GLY A 125 -30.55 37.97 -13.74
C GLY A 125 -30.70 39.26 -12.91
N ARG A 126 -30.41 39.22 -11.60
CA ARG A 126 -30.56 40.33 -10.65
C ARG A 126 -29.23 40.66 -10.01
N LYS A 127 -28.98 41.95 -9.78
CA LYS A 127 -27.86 42.42 -8.95
C LYS A 127 -28.39 42.71 -7.55
N ALA A 128 -28.52 41.64 -6.75
CA ALA A 128 -28.75 41.72 -5.30
C ALA A 128 -27.75 42.70 -4.67
N ASP A 129 -28.19 43.46 -3.66
CA ASP A 129 -27.33 44.48 -3.06
C ASP A 129 -26.17 43.84 -2.26
N SER A 130 -26.44 42.70 -1.62
CA SER A 130 -25.41 41.84 -1.01
C SER A 130 -24.34 41.41 -2.04
N VAL A 131 -24.74 41.00 -3.25
CA VAL A 131 -23.81 40.62 -4.32
C VAL A 131 -23.00 41.81 -4.84
N LYS A 132 -23.60 43.02 -4.91
CA LYS A 132 -22.87 44.24 -5.25
C LYS A 132 -21.82 44.57 -4.18
N ALA A 133 -22.16 44.40 -2.90
CA ALA A 133 -21.23 44.56 -1.78
C ALA A 133 -20.08 43.57 -1.89
N LEU A 134 -20.36 42.28 -2.12
CA LEU A 134 -19.33 41.25 -2.36
C LEU A 134 -18.40 41.62 -3.53
N ARG A 135 -18.95 42.04 -4.68
CA ARG A 135 -18.13 42.46 -5.84
C ARG A 135 -17.23 43.65 -5.48
N ARG A 136 -17.71 44.60 -4.69
CA ARG A 136 -16.92 45.75 -4.23
C ARG A 136 -15.82 45.32 -3.27
N PHE A 137 -16.14 44.46 -2.30
CA PHE A 137 -15.17 43.87 -1.38
C PHE A 137 -14.05 43.17 -2.15
N LEU A 138 -14.40 42.29 -3.10
CA LEU A 138 -13.40 41.59 -3.91
C LEU A 138 -12.50 42.58 -4.65
N LYS A 139 -13.07 43.64 -5.24
CA LYS A 139 -12.28 44.67 -5.93
C LYS A 139 -11.35 45.44 -4.97
N GLN A 140 -11.84 45.80 -3.78
CA GLN A 140 -11.09 46.61 -2.82
C GLN A 140 -9.93 45.85 -2.16
N ASN A 141 -10.02 44.53 -2.11
CA ASN A 141 -9.00 43.66 -1.53
C ASN A 141 -8.19 42.90 -2.60
N ASP A 142 -8.32 43.28 -3.88
CA ASP A 142 -7.66 42.67 -5.05
C ASP A 142 -7.92 41.15 -5.22
N GLU A 143 -9.12 40.74 -4.83
CA GLU A 143 -9.59 39.36 -4.89
C GLU A 143 -10.47 39.10 -6.11
N LEU A 144 -10.51 39.98 -7.11
CA LEU A 144 -11.17 39.66 -8.38
C LEU A 144 -10.28 38.69 -9.19
N PRO A 145 -10.87 37.78 -9.99
CA PRO A 145 -10.10 36.96 -10.91
C PRO A 145 -9.28 37.85 -11.84
N SER A 146 -7.96 37.63 -11.91
CA SER A 146 -7.09 38.35 -12.83
C SER A 146 -6.79 37.45 -14.03
N ASP A 147 -7.00 37.96 -15.25
CA ASP A 147 -6.63 37.26 -16.49
C ASP A 147 -5.11 37.28 -16.76
N TYR A 148 -4.29 37.85 -15.84
CA TYR A 148 -2.85 37.88 -16.02
C TYR A 148 -2.22 36.49 -15.79
N PRO A 149 -1.36 36.03 -16.73
CA PRO A 149 -0.57 34.82 -16.53
C PRO A 149 0.43 35.06 -15.39
N GLY A 150 0.05 34.68 -14.18
CA GLY A 150 0.77 34.99 -12.94
C GLY A 150 -0.09 35.04 -11.68
N ASP A 151 -1.44 35.06 -11.78
CA ASP A 151 -2.35 35.03 -10.63
C ASP A 151 -2.33 33.66 -9.90
N ARG A 152 -1.29 33.45 -9.08
CA ARG A 152 -1.09 32.22 -8.32
C ARG A 152 -1.88 32.25 -7.03
N LEU A 153 -2.30 31.08 -6.57
CA LEU A 153 -2.98 30.94 -5.29
C LEU A 153 -2.14 31.48 -4.13
N GLY A 154 -0.81 31.28 -4.17
CA GLY A 154 0.13 31.81 -3.19
C GLY A 154 0.12 33.34 -3.07
N ASP A 155 0.12 34.08 -4.18
CA ASP A 155 0.16 35.55 -4.15
C ASP A 155 -1.12 36.13 -3.51
N ARG A 156 -2.28 35.55 -3.85
CA ARG A 156 -3.57 35.92 -3.26
C ARG A 156 -3.66 35.55 -1.79
N LEU A 157 -3.13 34.38 -1.40
CA LEU A 157 -3.06 33.99 0.00
C LEU A 157 -2.17 34.94 0.80
N ALA A 158 -1.02 35.36 0.28
CA ALA A 158 -0.14 36.33 0.95
C ALA A 158 -0.81 37.71 1.10
N GLN A 159 -1.65 38.09 0.16
CA GLN A 159 -2.47 39.31 0.29
C GLN A 159 -3.58 39.16 1.33
N GLY A 160 -4.33 38.06 1.29
CA GLY A 160 -5.36 37.74 2.28
C GLY A 160 -4.79 37.65 3.70
N ALA A 161 -3.66 36.98 3.87
CA ALA A 161 -2.91 36.87 5.12
C ALA A 161 -2.55 38.25 5.68
N ARG A 162 -1.93 39.11 4.85
CA ARG A 162 -1.63 40.50 5.23
C ARG A 162 -2.88 41.28 5.59
N GLY A 163 -3.97 41.11 4.84
CA GLY A 163 -5.26 41.75 5.13
C GLY A 163 -5.82 41.34 6.49
N LEU A 164 -5.80 40.06 6.82
CA LEU A 164 -6.23 39.54 8.12
C LEU A 164 -5.34 40.04 9.28
N GLN A 165 -4.02 40.07 9.07
CA GLN A 165 -3.03 40.56 10.05
C GLN A 165 -3.07 42.08 10.24
N THR A 166 -3.51 42.85 9.24
CA THR A 166 -3.50 44.32 9.30
C THR A 166 -4.92 44.88 9.28
N ALA A 167 -5.51 45.05 8.10
CA ALA A 167 -6.90 45.40 7.94
C ALA A 167 -7.42 44.99 6.55
N LEU A 168 -8.59 44.34 6.51
CA LEU A 168 -9.36 44.17 5.29
C LEU A 168 -10.18 45.43 4.99
N SER A 169 -10.38 45.73 3.72
CA SER A 169 -11.31 46.79 3.30
C SER A 169 -12.75 46.28 3.37
N LEU A 170 -13.47 46.65 4.43
CA LEU A 170 -14.83 46.18 4.75
C LEU A 170 -15.92 47.25 4.54
N GLU A 171 -15.57 48.39 3.93
CA GLU A 171 -16.51 49.50 3.69
C GLU A 171 -17.71 49.08 2.83
N ALA A 172 -17.51 48.08 1.97
CA ALA A 172 -18.56 47.49 1.15
C ALA A 172 -19.72 46.90 1.97
N PHE A 173 -19.46 46.47 3.21
CA PHE A 173 -20.44 45.93 4.15
C PHE A 173 -20.94 46.96 5.16
N GLY A 174 -20.64 48.24 4.95
CA GLY A 174 -20.99 49.31 5.90
C GLY A 174 -20.11 49.35 7.15
N PHE A 175 -19.02 48.56 7.17
CA PHE A 175 -18.14 48.43 8.33
C PHE A 175 -16.90 49.31 8.17
N LYS A 176 -16.70 50.29 9.06
CA LYS A 176 -15.50 51.13 9.09
C LYS A 176 -14.45 50.51 10.01
N ALA A 177 -13.61 49.66 9.43
CA ALA A 177 -12.58 48.87 10.11
C ALA A 177 -11.75 49.66 11.15
N GLY A 178 -11.37 50.91 10.85
CA GLY A 178 -10.47 51.70 11.71
C GLY A 178 -11.00 52.12 13.09
N VAL A 179 -12.33 52.19 13.31
CA VAL A 179 -12.89 52.68 14.60
C VAL A 179 -13.42 51.54 15.47
N GLU A 180 -14.05 50.53 14.86
CA GLU A 180 -14.68 49.42 15.59
C GLU A 180 -13.70 48.27 15.91
N LEU A 181 -12.63 48.09 15.12
CA LEU A 181 -11.62 47.05 15.38
C LEU A 181 -10.51 47.50 16.32
N ALA A 182 -10.35 48.80 16.55
CA ALA A 182 -9.33 49.39 17.43
C ALA A 182 -9.45 48.89 18.89
N HIS A 183 -10.61 48.36 19.28
CA HIS A 183 -10.89 47.81 20.60
C HIS A 183 -10.70 46.29 20.70
N SER A 184 -10.15 45.64 19.67
CA SER A 184 -9.91 44.20 19.71
C SER A 184 -8.76 43.87 20.67
N PRO A 185 -8.93 42.89 21.57
CA PRO A 185 -7.93 42.60 22.61
C PRO A 185 -6.66 41.93 22.09
N SER A 186 -6.70 41.39 20.87
CA SER A 186 -5.56 40.74 20.22
C SER A 186 -5.67 40.82 18.70
N GLU A 187 -4.56 40.57 18.02
CA GLU A 187 -4.51 40.45 16.56
C GLU A 187 -5.48 39.36 16.07
N GLY A 188 -5.49 38.20 16.73
CA GLY A 188 -6.39 37.10 16.38
C GLY A 188 -7.87 37.44 16.55
N ALA A 189 -8.24 38.15 17.63
CA ALA A 189 -9.61 38.60 17.84
C ALA A 189 -10.05 39.61 16.77
N ARG A 190 -9.13 40.47 16.32
CA ARG A 190 -9.39 41.39 15.21
C ARG A 190 -9.58 40.63 13.90
N ALA A 191 -8.67 39.74 13.54
CA ALA A 191 -8.74 38.94 12.33
C ALA A 191 -10.05 38.14 12.25
N ALA A 192 -10.45 37.49 13.34
CA ALA A 192 -11.72 36.77 13.44
C ALA A 192 -12.94 37.67 13.19
N ARG A 193 -13.01 38.85 13.84
CA ARG A 193 -14.13 39.80 13.62
C ARG A 193 -14.19 40.31 12.18
N GLN A 194 -13.04 40.60 11.58
CA GLN A 194 -12.98 41.03 10.18
C GLN A 194 -13.53 39.96 9.25
N LEU A 195 -13.09 38.72 9.45
CA LEU A 195 -13.52 37.59 8.65
C LEU A 195 -15.01 37.28 8.86
N ASP A 196 -15.53 37.38 10.08
CA ASP A 196 -16.96 37.19 10.37
C ASP A 196 -17.84 38.18 9.56
N VAL A 197 -17.37 39.41 9.32
CA VAL A 197 -18.09 40.39 8.46
C VAL A 197 -18.14 39.92 7.01
N VAL A 198 -17.02 39.42 6.47
CA VAL A 198 -16.95 38.90 5.10
C VAL A 198 -17.85 37.67 4.94
N GLU A 199 -17.73 36.73 5.88
CA GLU A 199 -18.50 35.49 5.93
C GLU A 199 -20.01 35.73 6.04
N ARG A 200 -20.43 36.69 6.87
CA ARG A 200 -21.84 37.12 6.92
C ARG A 200 -22.29 37.72 5.60
N GLY A 201 -21.48 38.58 4.96
CA GLY A 201 -21.80 39.13 3.65
C GLY A 201 -22.00 38.05 2.57
N VAL A 202 -21.23 36.96 2.65
CA VAL A 202 -21.40 35.77 1.77
C VAL A 202 -22.69 35.03 2.10
N ALA A 203 -22.96 34.77 3.39
CA ALA A 203 -24.17 34.09 3.83
C ALA A 203 -25.45 34.88 3.45
N ASP A 204 -25.44 36.20 3.65
CA ASP A 204 -26.54 37.09 3.28
C ASP A 204 -26.81 37.06 1.77
N ALA A 205 -25.77 36.99 0.95
CA ALA A 205 -25.92 36.88 -0.50
C ALA A 205 -26.49 35.52 -0.93
N PHE A 206 -26.05 34.41 -0.33
CA PHE A 206 -26.70 33.11 -0.58
C PHE A 206 -28.17 33.09 -0.15
N ALA A 207 -28.50 33.75 0.96
CA ALA A 207 -29.86 33.85 1.47
C ALA A 207 -30.75 34.76 0.61
N GLU A 208 -30.28 35.93 0.20
CA GLU A 208 -31.02 36.87 -0.67
C GLU A 208 -31.35 36.26 -2.04
N LEU A 209 -30.45 35.41 -2.55
CA LEU A 209 -30.63 34.67 -3.80
C LEU A 209 -31.39 33.35 -3.64
N ASP A 210 -31.69 32.94 -2.40
CA ASP A 210 -32.33 31.64 -2.08
C ASP A 210 -31.56 30.41 -2.63
N CYS A 211 -30.23 30.49 -2.69
CA CYS A 211 -29.41 29.47 -3.35
C CYS A 211 -29.51 28.10 -2.67
N ALA A 212 -29.69 28.06 -1.34
CA ALA A 212 -29.76 26.81 -0.59
C ALA A 212 -30.98 25.95 -0.96
N ALA A 213 -32.07 26.56 -1.44
CA ALA A 213 -33.29 25.86 -1.83
C ALA A 213 -33.42 25.73 -3.36
N ALA A 214 -32.95 26.74 -4.11
CA ALA A 214 -33.16 26.81 -5.55
C ALA A 214 -32.05 26.14 -6.39
N HIS A 215 -30.87 25.92 -5.82
CA HIS A 215 -29.69 25.49 -6.57
C HIS A 215 -28.95 24.34 -5.88
N GLU A 216 -28.22 23.56 -6.68
CA GLU A 216 -27.23 22.66 -6.13
C GLU A 216 -26.10 23.46 -5.46
N PRO A 217 -25.53 22.96 -4.35
CA PRO A 217 -24.52 23.69 -3.58
C PRO A 217 -23.29 24.03 -4.41
N LEU A 218 -22.64 25.14 -4.09
CA LEU A 218 -21.27 25.41 -4.50
C LEU A 218 -20.35 24.33 -3.91
N LEU A 219 -19.63 23.62 -4.75
CA LEU A 219 -18.70 22.58 -4.36
C LEU A 219 -17.27 23.14 -4.26
N LEU A 220 -16.73 23.23 -3.05
CA LEU A 220 -15.34 23.59 -2.76
C LEU A 220 -14.52 22.31 -2.55
N LEU A 221 -13.65 21.97 -3.49
CA LEU A 221 -12.80 20.78 -3.46
C LEU A 221 -11.40 21.17 -3.04
N VAL A 222 -10.83 20.48 -2.06
CA VAL A 222 -9.43 20.65 -1.66
C VAL A 222 -8.70 19.33 -1.83
N ASP A 223 -7.67 19.30 -2.68
CA ASP A 223 -6.87 18.11 -2.99
C ASP A 223 -5.36 18.48 -3.00
N GLN A 224 -4.50 17.46 -3.07
CA GLN A 224 -3.05 17.58 -3.22
C GLN A 224 -2.33 18.28 -2.04
N LEU A 225 -2.91 18.26 -0.84
CA LEU A 225 -2.25 18.79 0.36
C LEU A 225 -0.94 18.08 0.70
N GLU A 226 -0.75 16.83 0.26
CA GLU A 226 0.50 16.11 0.44
C GLU A 226 1.70 16.75 -0.26
N GLN A 227 1.48 17.64 -1.25
CA GLN A 227 2.57 18.35 -1.93
C GLN A 227 3.18 19.42 -1.04
N VAL A 228 2.37 20.02 -0.17
CA VAL A 228 2.77 21.12 0.70
C VAL A 228 2.92 20.67 2.16
N TRP A 229 2.77 19.40 2.49
CA TRP A 229 2.86 18.91 3.88
C TRP A 229 4.29 18.43 4.22
N SER A 230 4.73 18.74 5.44
CA SER A 230 5.95 18.25 6.07
C SER A 230 5.65 17.65 7.45
N VAL A 231 6.62 16.95 8.06
CA VAL A 231 6.50 16.43 9.45
C VAL A 231 6.50 17.53 10.52
N GLU A 232 6.63 18.80 10.13
CA GLU A 232 6.71 19.92 11.07
C GLU A 232 5.35 20.21 11.72
N PRO A 233 5.32 20.64 12.99
CA PRO A 233 4.08 20.95 13.70
C PRO A 233 3.17 21.96 12.97
N GLU A 234 3.76 22.93 12.29
CA GLU A 234 3.06 23.97 11.53
C GLU A 234 2.32 23.39 10.32
N SER A 235 2.90 22.36 9.68
CA SER A 235 2.24 21.61 8.60
C SER A 235 1.04 20.81 9.10
N ASN A 236 1.16 20.17 10.27
CA ASN A 236 0.01 19.51 10.91
C ASN A 236 -1.08 20.51 11.28
N SER A 237 -0.67 21.65 11.86
CA SER A 237 -1.59 22.75 12.20
C SER A 237 -2.31 23.30 10.96
N MET A 238 -1.66 23.32 9.79
CA MET A 238 -2.27 23.75 8.52
C MET A 238 -3.40 22.81 8.10
N VAL A 239 -3.19 21.50 8.20
CA VAL A 239 -4.22 20.51 7.87
C VAL A 239 -5.34 20.52 8.91
N ILE A 240 -5.02 20.64 10.20
CA ILE A 240 -6.02 20.79 11.27
C ILE A 240 -6.86 22.06 11.04
N GLY A 241 -6.22 23.19 10.74
CA GLY A 241 -6.88 24.45 10.40
C GLY A 241 -7.85 24.30 9.22
N LEU A 242 -7.48 23.56 8.17
CA LEU A 242 -8.36 23.27 7.04
C LEU A 242 -9.60 22.49 7.47
N LEU A 243 -9.43 21.44 8.29
CA LEU A 243 -10.53 20.61 8.79
C LEU A 243 -11.52 21.46 9.59
N LEU A 244 -11.02 22.30 10.50
CA LEU A 244 -11.82 23.22 11.30
C LEU A 244 -12.55 24.25 10.43
N ALA A 245 -11.87 24.82 9.44
CA ALA A 245 -12.44 25.79 8.52
C ALA A 245 -13.57 25.19 7.65
N ALA A 246 -13.39 23.95 7.18
CA ALA A 246 -14.40 23.28 6.36
C ALA A 246 -15.66 22.99 7.18
N LYS A 247 -15.49 22.58 8.44
CA LYS A 247 -16.60 22.36 9.37
C LYS A 247 -17.34 23.67 9.71
N HIS A 248 -16.60 24.76 9.91
CA HIS A 248 -17.17 26.09 10.10
C HIS A 248 -17.99 26.51 8.88
N ALA A 249 -17.44 26.38 7.67
CA ALA A 249 -18.13 26.72 6.42
C ALA A 249 -19.41 25.90 6.21
N ALA A 250 -19.38 24.60 6.51
CA ALA A 250 -20.56 23.74 6.42
C ALA A 250 -21.68 24.18 7.38
N GLY A 251 -21.32 24.61 8.60
CA GLY A 251 -22.28 25.14 9.57
C GLY A 251 -22.84 26.51 9.19
N LEU A 252 -21.99 27.40 8.67
CA LEU A 252 -22.36 28.77 8.34
C LEU A 252 -23.20 28.88 7.07
N TYR A 253 -22.79 28.19 5.99
CA TYR A 253 -23.43 28.30 4.68
C TYR A 253 -24.50 27.22 4.43
N GLY A 254 -24.59 26.23 5.31
CA GLY A 254 -25.60 25.16 5.24
C GLY A 254 -25.60 24.44 3.89
N GLN A 255 -26.77 24.32 3.27
CA GLN A 255 -26.94 23.61 1.98
C GLN A 255 -26.47 24.43 0.76
N ALA A 256 -26.05 25.68 0.92
CA ALA A 256 -25.57 26.50 -0.21
C ALA A 256 -24.12 26.18 -0.59
N VAL A 257 -23.30 25.67 0.34
CA VAL A 257 -21.88 25.36 0.11
C VAL A 257 -21.55 23.99 0.67
N ARG A 258 -20.86 23.17 -0.13
CA ARG A 258 -20.30 21.89 0.29
C ARG A 258 -18.79 21.91 0.16
N CYS A 259 -18.08 21.73 1.26
CA CYS A 259 -16.65 21.44 1.24
C CYS A 259 -16.44 19.93 1.03
N LEU A 260 -15.45 19.56 0.24
CA LEU A 260 -15.01 18.18 0.08
C LEU A 260 -13.48 18.14 0.09
N LEU A 261 -12.93 17.46 1.09
CA LEU A 261 -11.50 17.40 1.37
C LEU A 261 -10.97 16.01 1.01
N PHE A 262 -9.85 15.98 0.30
CA PHE A 262 -9.13 14.76 -0.02
C PHE A 262 -7.80 14.74 0.74
N LEU A 263 -7.63 13.78 1.65
CA LEU A 263 -6.42 13.67 2.47
C LEU A 263 -5.72 12.32 2.28
N ARG A 264 -4.39 12.35 2.34
CA ARG A 264 -3.58 11.13 2.45
C ARG A 264 -3.78 10.54 3.85
N SER A 265 -3.88 9.22 3.94
CA SER A 265 -4.21 8.53 5.19
C SER A 265 -3.14 8.73 6.27
N ASP A 266 -1.87 8.59 5.92
CA ASP A 266 -0.74 8.81 6.84
C ASP A 266 -0.67 10.24 7.38
N ILE A 267 -0.99 11.25 6.55
CA ILE A 267 -1.07 12.64 6.99
C ILE A 267 -2.18 12.76 8.04
N TYR A 268 -3.38 12.30 7.72
CA TYR A 268 -4.53 12.38 8.63
C TYR A 268 -4.31 11.59 9.93
N ASP A 269 -3.74 10.38 9.84
CA ASP A 269 -3.49 9.49 10.98
C ASP A 269 -2.39 10.04 11.91
N SER A 270 -1.53 10.94 11.40
CA SER A 270 -0.52 11.63 12.20
C SER A 270 -1.06 12.84 12.99
N LEU A 271 -2.27 13.31 12.68
CA LEU A 271 -2.85 14.48 13.33
C LEU A 271 -3.37 14.14 14.73
N SER A 272 -3.12 15.03 15.68
CA SER A 272 -3.67 14.96 17.03
C SER A 272 -4.26 16.31 17.41
N PHE A 273 -5.59 16.37 17.55
CA PHE A 273 -6.30 17.60 17.87
C PHE A 273 -7.63 17.31 18.58
N GLY A 274 -8.04 18.21 19.48
CA GLY A 274 -9.14 17.97 20.42
C GLY A 274 -10.53 17.82 19.82
N GLU A 275 -10.71 18.12 18.52
CA GLU A 275 -11.99 18.01 17.81
C GLU A 275 -12.02 16.86 16.78
N GLY A 276 -11.00 16.00 16.76
CA GLY A 276 -10.87 14.93 15.77
C GLY A 276 -12.04 13.93 15.79
N ASP A 277 -12.56 13.63 16.97
CA ASP A 277 -13.71 12.74 17.17
C ASP A 277 -14.97 13.24 16.44
N LYS A 278 -15.12 14.56 16.31
CA LYS A 278 -16.26 15.17 15.62
C LYS A 278 -16.23 14.95 14.11
N PHE A 279 -15.16 14.41 13.52
CA PHE A 279 -15.04 14.12 12.08
C PHE A 279 -15.37 12.67 11.72
N HIS A 280 -15.53 11.76 12.69
CA HIS A 280 -15.87 10.36 12.40
C HIS A 280 -17.18 10.18 11.60
N GLY A 281 -18.15 11.08 11.81
CA GLY A 281 -19.39 11.12 11.03
C GLY A 281 -19.20 11.55 9.57
N ASP A 282 -18.15 12.33 9.30
CA ASP A 282 -17.91 13.02 8.02
C ASP A 282 -16.80 12.38 7.17
N GLU A 283 -16.01 11.48 7.78
CA GLU A 283 -14.90 10.80 7.11
C GLU A 283 -15.32 9.50 6.40
N LEU A 284 -14.61 9.20 5.31
CA LEU A 284 -14.69 7.92 4.58
C LEU A 284 -13.31 7.56 4.03
N ARG A 285 -12.82 6.38 4.40
CA ARG A 285 -11.58 5.80 3.84
C ARG A 285 -11.87 5.05 2.55
N ILE A 286 -11.07 5.32 1.52
CA ILE A 286 -11.12 4.58 0.25
C ILE A 286 -10.51 3.20 0.48
N VAL A 287 -11.30 2.15 0.22
CA VAL A 287 -10.86 0.76 0.27
C VAL A 287 -11.12 0.11 -1.08
N TRP A 288 -10.13 -0.63 -1.58
CA TRP A 288 -10.22 -1.40 -2.82
C TRP A 288 -10.10 -2.89 -2.51
N THR A 289 -11.11 -3.65 -2.90
CA THR A 289 -11.07 -5.11 -2.85
C THR A 289 -10.46 -5.67 -4.14
N ASP A 290 -9.96 -6.91 -4.09
CA ASP A 290 -9.52 -7.64 -5.29
C ASP A 290 -10.59 -7.63 -6.39
N HIS A 291 -11.85 -7.92 -6.01
CA HIS A 291 -12.99 -7.83 -6.93
C HIS A 291 -13.13 -6.44 -7.56
N ALA A 292 -13.02 -5.36 -6.78
CA ALA A 292 -13.12 -4.00 -7.32
C ALA A 292 -11.97 -3.65 -8.29
N LEU A 293 -10.77 -4.18 -8.05
CA LEU A 293 -9.63 -4.01 -8.96
C LEU A 293 -9.81 -4.81 -10.27
N ARG A 294 -10.39 -6.01 -10.20
CA ARG A 294 -10.77 -6.79 -11.41
C ARG A 294 -11.82 -6.05 -12.23
N GLU A 295 -12.85 -5.50 -11.59
CA GLU A 295 -13.88 -4.70 -12.27
C GLU A 295 -13.29 -3.41 -12.88
N LEU A 296 -12.34 -2.77 -12.20
CA LEU A 296 -11.61 -1.64 -12.74
C LEU A 296 -10.84 -2.05 -14.01
N ALA A 297 -10.11 -3.16 -13.97
CA ALA A 297 -9.37 -3.66 -15.13
C ALA A 297 -10.31 -3.92 -16.32
N MET A 298 -11.47 -4.54 -16.09
CA MET A 298 -12.50 -4.76 -17.11
C MET A 298 -13.04 -3.44 -17.69
N ALA A 299 -13.38 -2.48 -16.84
CA ALA A 299 -13.88 -1.17 -17.28
C ALA A 299 -12.86 -0.44 -18.15
N ARG A 300 -11.58 -0.46 -17.74
CA ARG A 300 -10.48 0.17 -18.47
C ARG A 300 -10.19 -0.52 -19.80
N ALA A 301 -10.16 -1.86 -19.83
CA ALA A 301 -9.95 -2.64 -21.05
C ALA A 301 -11.06 -2.39 -22.08
N ARG A 302 -12.33 -2.35 -21.67
CA ARG A 302 -13.46 -2.02 -22.55
C ARG A 302 -13.37 -0.60 -23.09
N ALA A 303 -12.99 0.36 -22.24
CA ALA A 303 -12.88 1.76 -22.62
C ALA A 303 -11.75 2.03 -23.62
N SER A 304 -10.61 1.34 -23.49
CA SER A 304 -9.46 1.51 -24.41
C SER A 304 -9.62 0.79 -25.73
N THR A 305 -10.10 -0.46 -25.71
CA THR A 305 -10.32 -1.25 -26.93
C THR A 305 -11.55 -0.79 -27.73
N GLY A 306 -12.43 0.01 -27.14
CA GLY A 306 -13.73 0.38 -27.74
C GLY A 306 -14.71 -0.80 -27.84
N ALA A 307 -14.33 -1.99 -27.34
CA ALA A 307 -15.13 -3.19 -27.37
C ALA A 307 -15.98 -3.28 -26.10
N ALA A 308 -17.14 -2.61 -26.08
CA ALA A 308 -18.08 -2.65 -24.95
C ALA A 308 -18.49 -4.08 -24.54
N GLY A 309 -18.45 -5.03 -25.49
CA GLY A 309 -18.74 -6.45 -25.28
C GLY A 309 -17.57 -7.32 -24.80
N LEU A 310 -16.37 -6.77 -24.56
CA LEU A 310 -15.21 -7.55 -24.09
C LEU A 310 -15.57 -8.27 -22.78
N SER A 311 -15.51 -9.60 -22.79
CA SER A 311 -15.81 -10.45 -21.64
C SER A 311 -14.58 -10.67 -20.77
N ALA A 312 -14.79 -11.08 -19.51
CA ALA A 312 -13.69 -11.44 -18.62
C ALA A 312 -12.91 -12.65 -19.15
N GLU A 313 -13.59 -13.59 -19.81
CA GLU A 313 -12.97 -14.75 -20.42
C GLU A 313 -12.03 -14.35 -21.56
N GLN A 314 -12.46 -13.43 -22.43
CA GLN A 314 -11.61 -12.90 -23.51
C GLN A 314 -10.38 -12.18 -22.94
N LEU A 315 -10.56 -11.32 -21.92
CA LEU A 315 -9.43 -10.62 -21.33
C LEU A 315 -8.45 -11.60 -20.66
N TRP A 316 -8.93 -12.48 -19.78
CA TRP A 316 -8.08 -13.28 -18.89
C TRP A 316 -7.64 -14.63 -19.46
N ARG A 317 -8.20 -15.09 -20.58
CA ARG A 317 -7.81 -16.37 -21.23
C ARG A 317 -7.34 -16.24 -22.67
N GLU A 318 -7.81 -15.23 -23.42
CA GLU A 318 -7.42 -15.04 -24.82
C GLU A 318 -6.32 -13.99 -24.96
N ILE A 319 -6.46 -12.83 -24.31
CA ILE A 319 -5.48 -11.74 -24.33
C ILE A 319 -4.35 -12.01 -23.33
N PHE A 320 -4.70 -12.32 -22.08
CA PHE A 320 -3.78 -12.82 -21.05
C PHE A 320 -3.74 -14.36 -21.07
N PRO A 321 -2.66 -14.97 -20.58
CA PRO A 321 -2.64 -16.43 -20.38
C PRO A 321 -3.68 -16.82 -19.32
N GLU A 322 -4.25 -18.03 -19.39
CA GLU A 322 -5.21 -18.50 -18.37
C GLU A 322 -4.60 -18.61 -16.97
N SER A 323 -3.34 -19.05 -16.89
CA SER A 323 -2.63 -19.19 -15.62
C SER A 323 -1.17 -18.77 -15.72
N VAL A 324 -0.63 -18.24 -14.63
CA VAL A 324 0.79 -17.91 -14.44
C VAL A 324 1.32 -18.66 -13.22
N ARG A 325 2.39 -19.45 -13.40
CA ARG A 325 2.91 -20.38 -12.35
C ARG A 325 1.83 -21.28 -11.70
N GLY A 326 0.80 -21.68 -12.46
CA GLY A 326 -0.31 -22.52 -11.98
C GLY A 326 -1.38 -21.78 -11.17
N GLU A 327 -1.27 -20.46 -11.04
CA GLU A 327 -2.29 -19.58 -10.44
C GLU A 327 -3.11 -18.92 -11.56
N ASP A 328 -4.41 -18.71 -11.36
CA ASP A 328 -5.24 -17.88 -12.26
C ASP A 328 -4.59 -16.51 -12.47
N THR A 329 -4.50 -16.04 -13.72
CA THR A 329 -3.70 -14.85 -14.04
C THR A 329 -4.19 -13.58 -13.36
N ALA A 330 -5.51 -13.39 -13.21
CA ALA A 330 -6.03 -12.25 -12.48
C ALA A 330 -5.62 -12.33 -11.00
N ALA A 331 -5.81 -13.49 -10.37
CA ALA A 331 -5.37 -13.72 -9.00
C ALA A 331 -3.85 -13.48 -8.82
N PHE A 332 -3.04 -13.95 -9.78
CA PHE A 332 -1.59 -13.77 -9.77
C PHE A 332 -1.20 -12.28 -9.77
N ILE A 333 -1.82 -11.48 -10.63
CA ILE A 333 -1.52 -10.06 -10.79
C ILE A 333 -1.99 -9.26 -9.57
N PHE A 334 -3.26 -9.42 -9.16
CA PHE A 334 -3.84 -8.58 -8.12
C PHE A 334 -3.32 -8.91 -6.71
N SER A 335 -2.96 -10.17 -6.43
CA SER A 335 -2.26 -10.54 -5.18
C SER A 335 -0.87 -9.89 -5.05
N ARG A 336 -0.27 -9.52 -6.19
CA ARG A 336 1.04 -8.85 -6.29
C ARG A 336 0.92 -7.34 -6.50
N CYS A 337 -0.28 -6.78 -6.49
CA CYS A 337 -0.51 -5.34 -6.41
C CYS A 337 -0.74 -4.91 -4.97
N LEU A 338 -0.33 -3.69 -4.59
CA LEU A 338 -0.98 -3.08 -3.41
C LEU A 338 -2.45 -2.81 -3.76
N PRO A 339 -3.38 -2.86 -2.80
CA PRO A 339 -4.82 -2.75 -3.04
C PRO A 339 -5.23 -1.30 -3.40
N ARG A 340 -4.80 -0.83 -4.58
CA ARG A 340 -5.08 0.51 -5.11
C ARG A 340 -5.07 0.53 -6.64
N PRO A 341 -5.92 1.36 -7.28
CA PRO A 341 -6.08 1.45 -8.73
C PRO A 341 -4.79 1.66 -9.50
N ARG A 342 -3.94 2.59 -9.03
CA ARG A 342 -2.71 2.96 -9.74
C ARG A 342 -1.80 1.76 -9.96
N ASP A 343 -1.62 0.93 -8.93
CA ASP A 343 -0.71 -0.20 -8.97
C ASP A 343 -1.26 -1.32 -9.88
N ALA A 344 -2.57 -1.58 -9.82
CA ALA A 344 -3.24 -2.49 -10.76
C ALA A 344 -3.08 -2.04 -12.22
N ILE A 345 -3.36 -0.76 -12.51
CA ILE A 345 -3.23 -0.19 -13.87
C ILE A 345 -1.80 -0.29 -14.37
N GLN A 346 -0.82 0.08 -13.55
CA GLN A 346 0.60 0.01 -13.91
C GLN A 346 1.06 -1.41 -14.20
N PHE A 347 0.67 -2.40 -13.39
CA PHE A 347 1.07 -3.78 -13.64
C PHE A 347 0.44 -4.31 -14.94
N LEU A 348 -0.85 -4.04 -15.17
CA LEU A 348 -1.54 -4.46 -16.38
C LEU A 348 -0.96 -3.82 -17.65
N ASN A 349 -0.65 -2.52 -17.60
CA ASN A 349 0.04 -1.83 -18.69
C ASN A 349 1.42 -2.45 -18.93
N LEU A 350 2.19 -2.73 -17.88
CA LEU A 350 3.52 -3.30 -18.03
C LEU A 350 3.49 -4.70 -18.67
N CYS A 351 2.49 -5.52 -18.33
CA CYS A 351 2.26 -6.80 -19.01
C CYS A 351 1.98 -6.60 -20.52
N GLN A 352 1.13 -5.64 -20.86
CA GLN A 352 0.80 -5.31 -22.25
C GLN A 352 2.02 -4.77 -23.01
N GLU A 353 2.76 -3.81 -22.43
CA GLU A 353 3.94 -3.19 -23.03
C GLU A 353 5.08 -4.20 -23.23
N THR A 354 5.27 -5.10 -22.27
CA THR A 354 6.26 -6.19 -22.39
C THR A 354 5.93 -7.10 -23.58
N ALA A 355 4.68 -7.54 -23.70
CA ALA A 355 4.25 -8.39 -24.80
C ALA A 355 4.29 -7.68 -26.16
N TRP A 356 3.69 -6.49 -26.25
CA TRP A 356 3.51 -5.74 -27.50
C TRP A 356 4.78 -5.01 -27.94
N LEU A 357 5.32 -4.12 -27.10
CA LEU A 357 6.44 -3.24 -27.48
C LEU A 357 7.79 -3.97 -27.44
N THR A 358 7.99 -4.83 -26.44
CA THR A 358 9.30 -5.49 -26.26
C THR A 358 9.42 -6.77 -27.09
N HIS A 359 8.37 -7.59 -27.12
CA HIS A 359 8.41 -8.90 -27.78
C HIS A 359 7.63 -8.97 -29.10
N GLY A 360 6.92 -7.91 -29.50
CA GLY A 360 6.18 -7.87 -30.77
C GLY A 360 5.05 -8.90 -30.88
N ARG A 361 4.44 -9.29 -29.75
CA ARG A 361 3.41 -10.32 -29.66
C ARG A 361 2.02 -9.73 -29.84
N ASP A 362 1.08 -10.53 -30.30
CA ASP A 362 -0.34 -10.18 -30.42
C ASP A 362 -1.18 -10.55 -29.19
N ARG A 363 -0.59 -11.32 -28.25
CA ARG A 363 -1.16 -11.72 -26.95
C ARG A 363 -0.08 -11.74 -25.87
N ILE A 364 -0.51 -11.62 -24.62
CA ILE A 364 0.36 -11.70 -23.44
C ILE A 364 0.56 -13.18 -23.07
N THR A 365 1.79 -13.56 -22.72
CA THR A 365 2.14 -14.92 -22.29
C THR A 365 2.60 -14.95 -20.84
N ASP A 366 2.70 -16.14 -20.24
CA ASP A 366 3.27 -16.35 -18.90
C ASP A 366 4.66 -15.69 -18.75
N THR A 367 5.51 -15.80 -19.78
CA THR A 367 6.84 -15.19 -19.76
C THR A 367 6.81 -13.65 -19.70
N ASP A 368 5.81 -13.01 -20.33
CA ASP A 368 5.62 -11.56 -20.30
C ASP A 368 5.16 -11.10 -18.92
N VAL A 369 4.18 -11.81 -18.34
CA VAL A 369 3.67 -11.50 -16.99
C VAL A 369 4.76 -11.66 -15.94
N LEU A 370 5.59 -12.71 -16.04
CA LEU A 370 6.71 -12.93 -15.12
C LEU A 370 7.80 -11.86 -15.26
N GLN A 371 8.12 -11.43 -16.48
CA GLN A 371 9.07 -10.34 -16.69
C GLN A 371 8.52 -9.00 -16.17
N ALA A 372 7.27 -8.69 -16.50
CA ALA A 372 6.56 -7.52 -15.97
C ALA A 372 6.50 -7.55 -14.44
N SER A 373 6.24 -8.71 -13.82
CA SER A 373 6.19 -8.86 -12.37
C SER A 373 7.51 -8.51 -11.70
N ARG A 374 8.66 -8.89 -12.27
CA ARG A 374 9.98 -8.55 -11.72
C ARG A 374 10.24 -7.05 -11.78
N GLN A 375 9.96 -6.45 -12.94
CA GLN A 375 10.13 -5.01 -13.14
C GLN A 375 9.17 -4.18 -12.28
N PHE A 376 7.90 -4.58 -12.23
CA PHE A 376 6.87 -3.98 -11.36
C PHE A 376 7.30 -4.02 -9.90
N SER A 377 7.73 -5.18 -9.40
CA SER A 377 8.17 -5.35 -8.02
C SER A 377 9.33 -4.39 -7.68
N ALA A 378 10.32 -4.26 -8.58
CA ALA A 378 11.47 -3.37 -8.38
C ALA A 378 11.05 -1.89 -8.34
N TRP A 379 10.14 -1.49 -9.23
CA TRP A 379 9.57 -0.15 -9.24
C TRP A 379 8.79 0.15 -7.96
N LYS A 380 7.92 -0.78 -7.54
CA LYS A 380 7.08 -0.62 -6.35
C LYS A 380 7.90 -0.51 -5.07
N LEU A 381 9.01 -1.23 -4.95
CA LEU A 381 9.91 -1.12 -3.80
C LEU A 381 10.52 0.28 -3.70
N LYS A 382 10.95 0.86 -4.83
CA LYS A 382 11.45 2.24 -4.90
C LYS A 382 10.36 3.27 -4.65
N ASP A 383 9.19 3.10 -5.25
CA ASP A 383 8.03 3.97 -5.06
C ASP A 383 7.61 4.04 -3.60
N LEU A 384 7.65 2.91 -2.88
CA LEU A 384 7.32 2.85 -1.47
C LEU A 384 8.26 3.71 -0.63
N ALA A 385 9.58 3.61 -0.87
CA ALA A 385 10.55 4.46 -0.17
C ALA A 385 10.33 5.94 -0.48
N GLN A 386 10.04 6.30 -1.73
CA GLN A 386 9.77 7.69 -2.12
C GLN A 386 8.46 8.22 -1.52
N GLU A 387 7.41 7.40 -1.45
CA GLU A 387 6.10 7.79 -0.90
C GLU A 387 6.19 8.23 0.56
N TYR A 388 7.05 7.56 1.34
CA TYR A 388 7.24 7.80 2.77
C TYR A 388 8.56 8.51 3.10
N LEU A 389 9.29 9.04 2.12
CA LEU A 389 10.62 9.63 2.34
C LEU A 389 10.62 10.75 3.40
N ILE A 390 9.57 11.58 3.42
CA ILE A 390 9.43 12.69 4.36
C ILE A 390 9.15 12.17 5.78
N ALA A 391 8.31 11.15 5.94
CA ALA A 391 7.94 10.59 7.24
C ALA A 391 8.99 9.61 7.80
N HIS A 392 9.63 8.84 6.92
CA HIS A 392 10.56 7.76 7.25
C HIS A 392 11.79 7.77 6.32
N PRO A 393 12.74 8.73 6.49
CA PRO A 393 13.91 8.86 5.61
C PRO A 393 14.82 7.62 5.55
N PHE A 394 14.72 6.74 6.54
CA PHE A 394 15.50 5.52 6.67
C PHE A 394 14.84 4.28 6.06
N LEU A 395 13.59 4.37 5.57
CA LEU A 395 12.80 3.21 5.14
C LEU A 395 13.53 2.33 4.11
N GLU A 396 14.14 2.94 3.10
CA GLU A 396 14.91 2.22 2.06
C GLU A 396 16.06 1.38 2.66
N ARG A 397 16.64 1.82 3.78
CA ARG A 397 17.74 1.13 4.45
C ARG A 397 17.29 -0.08 5.28
N LEU A 398 15.98 -0.28 5.44
CA LEU A 398 15.42 -1.48 6.09
C LEU A 398 15.21 -2.63 5.09
N PHE A 399 15.06 -2.36 3.79
CA PHE A 399 14.82 -3.40 2.78
C PHE A 399 15.92 -4.48 2.69
N PRO A 400 17.23 -4.17 2.85
CA PRO A 400 18.27 -5.19 2.86
C PRO A 400 18.09 -6.30 3.92
N LEU A 401 17.34 -6.05 5.00
CA LEU A 401 17.01 -7.06 6.03
C LEU A 401 16.17 -8.22 5.49
N PHE A 402 15.60 -8.08 4.29
CA PHE A 402 14.73 -9.05 3.64
C PHE A 402 15.34 -9.63 2.35
N GLN A 403 16.48 -9.11 1.91
CA GLN A 403 17.06 -9.46 0.62
C GLN A 403 17.56 -10.91 0.58
N ASN A 404 17.11 -11.68 -0.41
CA ASN A 404 17.39 -13.10 -0.60
C ASN A 404 17.06 -13.97 0.63
N THR A 405 16.02 -13.59 1.38
CA THR A 405 15.50 -14.38 2.51
C THR A 405 14.08 -14.87 2.23
N GLY A 406 13.55 -15.77 3.06
CA GLY A 406 12.15 -16.18 2.95
C GLY A 406 11.16 -15.03 3.18
N TYR A 407 10.01 -15.04 2.50
CA TYR A 407 8.99 -14.00 2.71
C TYR A 407 8.20 -14.16 4.01
N VAL A 408 8.26 -15.33 4.66
CA VAL A 408 7.74 -15.54 6.03
C VAL A 408 8.87 -15.24 7.00
N VAL A 409 8.69 -14.22 7.84
CA VAL A 409 9.71 -13.69 8.73
C VAL A 409 9.17 -13.68 10.15
N SER A 410 9.88 -14.36 11.06
CA SER A 410 9.54 -14.30 12.47
C SER A 410 10.02 -13.00 13.11
N ARG A 411 9.36 -12.58 14.20
CA ARG A 411 9.78 -11.44 15.03
C ARG A 411 11.23 -11.60 15.50
N ALA A 412 11.60 -12.80 15.93
CA ALA A 412 12.95 -13.10 16.41
C ALA A 412 13.99 -12.94 15.30
N ALA A 413 13.75 -13.52 14.11
CA ALA A 413 14.66 -13.40 12.99
C ALA A 413 14.83 -11.95 12.52
N LEU A 414 13.74 -11.19 12.44
CA LEU A 414 13.81 -9.77 12.10
C LEU A 414 14.57 -8.96 13.16
N GLY A 415 14.37 -9.26 14.44
CA GLY A 415 15.13 -8.67 15.54
C GLY A 415 16.63 -8.88 15.39
N SER A 416 17.07 -10.13 15.18
CA SER A 416 18.49 -10.44 14.98
C SER A 416 19.09 -9.74 13.76
N ARG A 417 18.38 -9.74 12.61
CA ARG A 417 18.83 -9.03 11.41
C ARG A 417 18.92 -7.52 11.65
N PHE A 418 17.99 -6.95 12.40
CA PHE A 418 18.02 -5.53 12.76
C PHE A 418 19.22 -5.20 13.66
N GLU A 419 19.50 -6.02 14.67
CA GLU A 419 20.64 -5.82 15.59
C GLU A 419 21.98 -5.76 14.85
N GLU A 420 22.16 -6.61 13.82
CA GLU A 420 23.35 -6.59 12.96
C GLU A 420 23.49 -5.28 12.16
N ALA A 421 22.38 -4.65 11.79
CA ALA A 421 22.34 -3.39 11.05
C ALA A 421 22.24 -2.13 11.94
N ALA A 422 21.88 -2.27 13.22
CA ALA A 422 21.47 -1.19 14.11
C ALA A 422 22.54 -0.10 14.22
N GLN A 423 23.80 -0.48 14.42
CA GLN A 423 24.90 0.49 14.55
C GLN A 423 25.05 1.37 13.30
N THR A 424 24.87 0.80 12.10
CA THR A 424 24.93 1.54 10.85
C THR A 424 23.71 2.45 10.68
N LEU A 425 22.51 1.94 10.98
CA LEU A 425 21.26 2.71 10.90
C LEU A 425 21.29 3.91 11.85
N HIS A 426 21.68 3.73 13.11
CA HIS A 426 21.77 4.81 14.09
C HIS A 426 22.84 5.85 13.73
N ARG A 427 23.93 5.44 13.07
CA ARG A 427 24.96 6.37 12.58
C ARG A 427 24.46 7.23 11.42
N LEU A 428 23.70 6.63 10.50
CA LEU A 428 23.16 7.33 9.34
C LEU A 428 21.96 8.22 9.68
N PHE A 429 21.17 7.83 10.69
CA PHE A 429 19.92 8.48 11.06
C PHE A 429 19.83 8.73 12.58
N PRO A 430 20.76 9.52 13.16
CA PRO A 430 20.82 9.71 14.61
C PRO A 430 19.57 10.36 15.19
N ALA A 431 18.91 11.25 14.42
CA ALA A 431 17.66 11.90 14.82
C ALA A 431 16.47 10.93 14.98
N TYR A 432 16.59 9.70 14.47
CA TYR A 432 15.52 8.69 14.47
C TYR A 432 15.87 7.48 15.35
N ALA A 433 16.90 7.58 16.20
CA ALA A 433 17.38 6.46 17.00
C ALA A 433 16.29 5.84 17.90
N GLU A 434 15.38 6.65 18.43
CA GLU A 434 14.26 6.17 19.26
C GLU A 434 13.23 5.35 18.47
N ALA A 435 12.97 5.73 17.21
CA ALA A 435 12.07 4.99 16.33
C ALA A 435 12.75 3.77 15.70
N LEU A 436 14.08 3.82 15.51
CA LEU A 436 14.90 2.74 14.95
C LEU A 436 15.23 1.68 16.02
N THR A 437 14.20 0.97 16.45
CA THR A 437 14.28 -0.24 17.28
C THR A 437 13.67 -1.42 16.53
N PRO A 438 13.90 -2.68 16.94
CA PRO A 438 13.23 -3.83 16.30
C PRO A 438 11.70 -3.70 16.23
N SER A 439 11.07 -3.24 17.31
CA SER A 439 9.62 -3.01 17.35
C SER A 439 9.21 -1.85 16.44
N GLY A 440 9.91 -0.72 16.51
CA GLY A 440 9.61 0.43 15.65
C GLY A 440 9.79 0.12 14.16
N ALA A 441 10.79 -0.68 13.79
CA ALA A 441 10.99 -1.15 12.42
C ALA A 441 9.81 -2.03 11.95
N ILE A 442 9.31 -2.92 12.80
CA ILE A 442 8.12 -3.74 12.52
C ILE A 442 6.89 -2.85 12.32
N ASP A 443 6.66 -1.90 13.22
CA ASP A 443 5.50 -1.02 13.19
C ASP A 443 5.49 -0.15 11.93
N ILE A 444 6.65 0.39 11.55
CA ILE A 444 6.82 1.18 10.32
C ILE A 444 6.64 0.31 9.08
N LEU A 445 7.30 -0.84 9.00
CA LEU A 445 7.19 -1.73 7.83
C LEU A 445 5.75 -2.26 7.66
N TYR A 446 5.03 -2.48 8.75
CA TYR A 446 3.61 -2.80 8.70
C TYR A 446 2.76 -1.62 8.23
N SER A 447 2.94 -0.42 8.82
CA SER A 447 2.12 0.76 8.52
C SER A 447 2.22 1.23 7.07
N VAL A 448 3.39 1.08 6.45
CA VAL A 448 3.59 1.36 5.02
C VAL A 448 3.10 0.23 4.10
N GLY A 449 2.65 -0.90 4.67
CA GLY A 449 2.15 -2.06 3.94
C GLY A 449 3.24 -2.92 3.30
N PHE A 450 4.48 -2.84 3.78
CA PHE A 450 5.57 -3.73 3.36
C PHE A 450 5.45 -5.10 4.03
N LEU A 451 5.15 -5.12 5.33
CA LEU A 451 4.84 -6.34 6.09
C LEU A 451 3.35 -6.48 6.32
N GLY A 452 2.88 -7.71 6.24
CA GLY A 452 1.63 -8.16 6.84
C GLY A 452 1.92 -8.95 8.10
N VAL A 453 0.94 -9.03 9.00
CA VAL A 453 1.00 -9.83 10.22
C VAL A 453 0.02 -10.98 10.13
N ARG A 454 0.42 -12.18 10.55
CA ARG A 454 -0.49 -13.33 10.57
C ARG A 454 -1.48 -13.20 11.74
N ARG A 455 -2.77 -13.23 11.41
CA ARG A 455 -3.88 -13.21 12.38
C ARG A 455 -4.85 -14.35 12.04
N GLY A 456 -4.84 -15.39 12.87
CA GLY A 456 -5.56 -16.63 12.54
C GLY A 456 -4.95 -17.31 11.31
N ASN A 457 -5.77 -17.51 10.27
CA ASN A 457 -5.35 -18.12 9.00
C ASN A 457 -5.00 -17.09 7.92
N ASP A 458 -5.23 -15.81 8.18
CA ASP A 458 -5.05 -14.75 7.21
C ASP A 458 -3.78 -13.94 7.51
N VAL A 459 -3.21 -13.36 6.46
CA VAL A 459 -2.18 -12.34 6.56
C VAL A 459 -2.84 -10.99 6.35
N VAL A 460 -2.79 -10.15 7.37
CA VAL A 460 -3.40 -8.82 7.35
C VAL A 460 -2.32 -7.79 7.05
N PHE A 461 -2.53 -7.00 6.00
CA PHE A 461 -1.68 -5.85 5.64
C PHE A 461 -2.38 -4.54 6.03
N ALA A 462 -1.62 -3.45 6.21
CA ALA A 462 -2.21 -2.14 6.48
C ALA A 462 -3.04 -1.63 5.28
N GLY A 463 -4.34 -1.42 5.50
CA GLY A 463 -5.34 -1.08 4.50
C GLY A 463 -6.31 0.05 4.90
N GLY A 464 -6.37 0.42 6.18
CA GLY A 464 -7.14 1.57 6.67
C GLY A 464 -8.10 1.23 7.81
N GLY A 465 -7.54 0.76 8.93
CA GLY A 465 -8.28 0.51 10.17
C GLY A 465 -7.74 -0.68 10.98
N GLU A 466 -6.77 -1.41 10.44
CA GLU A 466 -6.17 -2.56 11.10
C GLU A 466 -5.24 -2.13 12.25
N LEU A 467 -5.32 -2.85 13.36
CA LEU A 467 -4.44 -2.60 14.51
C LEU A 467 -2.98 -2.84 14.14
N ALA A 468 -2.10 -1.98 14.67
CA ALA A 468 -0.66 -2.18 14.62
C ALA A 468 -0.26 -3.55 15.20
N PRO A 469 0.89 -4.11 14.80
CA PRO A 469 1.37 -5.38 15.30
C PRO A 469 1.49 -5.40 16.82
N GLN A 470 0.93 -6.41 17.46
CA GLN A 470 1.00 -6.58 18.90
C GLN A 470 2.30 -7.29 19.31
N PRO A 471 2.78 -7.11 20.55
CA PRO A 471 4.04 -7.73 21.00
C PRO A 471 4.04 -9.27 20.93
N HIS A 472 2.88 -9.91 21.07
CA HIS A 472 2.72 -11.36 21.01
C HIS A 472 2.62 -11.91 19.57
N GLU A 473 2.42 -11.05 18.57
CA GLU A 473 2.40 -11.46 17.17
C GLU A 473 3.83 -11.70 16.70
N ALA A 474 4.11 -12.96 16.34
CA ALA A 474 5.46 -13.45 16.09
C ALA A 474 5.77 -13.70 14.61
N GLU A 475 4.79 -13.65 13.72
CA GLU A 475 4.95 -14.02 12.31
C GLU A 475 4.48 -12.91 11.37
N PHE A 476 5.39 -12.52 10.48
CA PHE A 476 5.21 -11.47 9.49
C PHE A 476 5.45 -12.00 8.09
N HIS A 477 4.85 -11.35 7.11
CA HIS A 477 4.92 -11.72 5.71
C HIS A 477 5.29 -10.52 4.86
N VAL A 478 6.35 -10.63 4.07
CA VAL A 478 6.66 -9.62 3.04
C VAL A 478 5.54 -9.62 2.01
N HIS A 479 4.99 -8.44 1.71
CA HIS A 479 3.90 -8.30 0.75
C HIS A 479 4.33 -8.85 -0.63
N PRO A 480 3.50 -9.66 -1.33
CA PRO A 480 3.87 -10.29 -2.60
C PRO A 480 4.40 -9.32 -3.67
N CYS A 481 3.84 -8.10 -3.70
CA CYS A 481 4.32 -6.96 -4.51
C CYS A 481 5.85 -6.74 -4.47
N PHE A 482 6.52 -6.98 -3.34
CA PHE A 482 7.96 -6.68 -3.18
C PHE A 482 8.88 -7.91 -3.29
N ARG A 483 8.31 -9.12 -3.33
CA ARG A 483 9.06 -10.38 -3.19
C ARG A 483 10.06 -10.60 -4.32
N GLU A 484 9.67 -10.36 -5.56
CA GLU A 484 10.56 -10.55 -6.72
C GLU A 484 11.74 -9.56 -6.69
N ALA A 485 11.53 -8.30 -6.30
CA ALA A 485 12.60 -7.31 -6.15
C ALA A 485 13.61 -7.66 -5.06
N LEU A 486 13.14 -8.28 -3.98
CA LEU A 486 13.97 -8.69 -2.85
C LEU A 486 14.62 -10.06 -3.07
N GLY A 487 14.24 -10.81 -4.10
CA GLY A 487 14.61 -12.23 -4.23
C GLY A 487 13.93 -13.14 -3.19
N ALA A 488 12.93 -12.64 -2.46
CA ALA A 488 12.21 -13.34 -1.40
C ALA A 488 11.04 -14.16 -1.97
N THR A 489 11.35 -15.10 -2.86
CA THR A 489 10.34 -15.85 -3.65
C THR A 489 9.89 -17.18 -3.02
N SER A 490 10.60 -17.67 -2.01
CA SER A 490 10.22 -18.84 -1.20
C SER A 490 9.72 -18.42 0.19
N ALA A 491 8.86 -19.25 0.80
CA ALA A 491 8.30 -18.95 2.12
C ALA A 491 9.40 -18.84 3.18
N ILE A 492 10.34 -19.76 3.13
CA ILE A 492 11.49 -19.87 4.03
C ILE A 492 12.74 -19.96 3.17
N ASP A 493 13.87 -19.47 3.69
CA ASP A 493 15.18 -19.69 3.06
C ASP A 493 15.65 -21.14 3.33
N LEU A 494 15.23 -22.05 2.45
CA LEU A 494 15.62 -23.46 2.48
C LEU A 494 16.56 -23.77 1.32
N ARG A 495 17.64 -24.49 1.61
CA ARG A 495 18.44 -25.10 0.55
C ARG A 495 17.63 -26.21 -0.09
N ARG A 496 17.58 -26.19 -1.43
CA ARG A 496 17.02 -27.29 -2.21
C ARG A 496 17.82 -28.57 -1.95
N PHE A 497 17.11 -29.68 -1.75
CA PHE A 497 17.77 -30.99 -1.77
C PHE A 497 18.27 -31.31 -3.19
N GLU A 498 19.56 -31.59 -3.31
CA GLU A 498 20.18 -32.07 -4.54
C GLU A 498 20.51 -33.56 -4.40
N PRO A 499 19.89 -34.43 -5.24
CA PRO A 499 20.20 -35.85 -5.28
C PRO A 499 21.67 -36.12 -5.58
N VAL A 500 22.22 -37.19 -5.01
CA VAL A 500 23.54 -37.68 -5.43
C VAL A 500 23.40 -38.28 -6.83
N VAL A 501 23.79 -37.53 -7.85
CA VAL A 501 23.98 -38.10 -9.19
C VAL A 501 25.26 -38.93 -9.15
N ALA A 502 25.13 -40.24 -9.32
CA ALA A 502 26.28 -41.13 -9.51
C ALA A 502 26.97 -40.79 -10.84
N GLY A 503 27.90 -39.84 -10.81
CA GLY A 503 28.87 -39.56 -11.85
C GLY A 503 30.28 -39.59 -11.24
N ASP A 504 31.06 -40.61 -11.62
CA ASP A 504 32.50 -40.78 -11.42
C ASP A 504 33.09 -40.30 -10.09
N ARG A 505 32.91 -41.10 -9.03
CA ARG A 505 33.93 -41.16 -7.97
C ARG A 505 35.06 -42.07 -8.43
N ILE A 506 36.17 -41.45 -8.81
CA ILE A 506 37.48 -42.07 -9.02
C ILE A 506 37.76 -43.05 -7.90
N ALA A 507 38.08 -44.28 -8.29
CA ALA A 507 38.46 -45.38 -7.43
C ALA A 507 39.61 -44.98 -6.49
N SER A 508 39.32 -44.68 -5.23
CA SER A 508 40.29 -44.82 -4.15
C SER A 508 40.09 -46.21 -3.54
N GLY A 509 40.99 -47.12 -3.92
CA GLY A 509 40.91 -48.53 -3.58
C GLY A 509 40.89 -48.78 -2.08
N ASN A 510 39.94 -49.61 -1.65
CA ASN A 510 40.08 -50.40 -0.45
C ASN A 510 39.67 -51.84 -0.78
N ILE A 511 40.65 -52.73 -0.73
CA ILE A 511 40.47 -54.16 -0.99
C ILE A 511 39.80 -54.75 0.26
N SER A 512 38.57 -55.23 0.13
CA SER A 512 37.95 -56.13 1.11
C SER A 512 37.66 -57.47 0.46
N PHE A 513 38.24 -58.51 1.02
CA PHE A 513 38.09 -59.90 0.62
C PHE A 513 36.87 -60.54 1.28
N GLY A 514 36.04 -61.21 0.47
CA GLY A 514 35.41 -62.49 0.77
C GLY A 514 34.24 -62.56 1.78
N GLY A 515 33.05 -62.85 1.26
CA GLY A 515 31.94 -63.38 2.06
C GLY A 515 30.61 -63.37 1.31
N ALA A 516 30.37 -64.39 0.47
CA ALA A 516 29.08 -64.61 -0.17
C ALA A 516 28.01 -64.92 0.89
N GLY A 517 27.14 -63.95 1.14
CA GLY A 517 25.91 -64.09 1.89
C GLY A 517 24.86 -63.19 1.27
N ASN A 518 23.65 -63.72 1.08
CA ASN A 518 22.46 -63.05 0.52
C ASN A 518 21.91 -61.92 1.44
N THR A 519 22.78 -61.27 2.21
CA THR A 519 22.47 -60.33 3.31
C THR A 519 22.66 -58.87 2.92
N GLY A 520 23.45 -58.57 1.88
CA GLY A 520 23.72 -57.19 1.41
C GLY A 520 22.47 -56.48 0.91
N VAL A 521 21.73 -57.11 -0.02
CA VAL A 521 20.45 -56.59 -0.57
C VAL A 521 19.42 -56.35 0.54
N SER A 522 19.38 -57.23 1.56
CA SER A 522 18.47 -57.11 2.71
C SER A 522 18.80 -55.91 3.61
N ARG A 523 20.08 -55.54 3.74
CA ARG A 523 20.52 -54.38 4.53
C ARG A 523 20.24 -53.08 3.78
N GLU A 524 20.61 -53.00 2.50
CA GLU A 524 20.39 -51.81 1.66
C GLU A 524 18.90 -51.47 1.55
N TYR A 525 18.06 -52.48 1.29
CA TYR A 525 16.61 -52.32 1.27
C TYR A 525 16.06 -51.82 2.62
N ARG A 526 16.57 -52.37 3.74
CA ARG A 526 16.20 -51.92 5.09
C ARG A 526 16.58 -50.47 5.34
N LEU A 527 17.78 -50.05 4.93
CA LEU A 527 18.25 -48.67 5.09
C LEU A 527 17.40 -47.68 4.30
N LEU A 528 17.08 -47.98 3.04
CA LEU A 528 16.18 -47.15 2.22
C LEU A 528 14.76 -47.12 2.80
N ALA A 529 14.24 -48.25 3.29
CA ALA A 529 12.95 -48.28 3.97
C ALA A 529 12.93 -47.45 5.26
N GLU A 530 14.04 -47.38 6.00
CA GLU A 530 14.18 -46.50 7.15
C GLU A 530 14.21 -45.03 6.75
N LEU A 531 14.91 -44.66 5.68
CA LEU A 531 14.89 -43.30 5.15
C LEU A 531 13.48 -42.89 4.72
N THR A 532 12.76 -43.77 4.02
CA THR A 532 11.35 -43.58 3.68
C THR A 532 10.49 -43.37 4.93
N ARG A 533 10.67 -44.17 5.99
CA ARG A 533 9.95 -44.00 7.26
C ARG A 533 10.25 -42.66 7.93
N SER A 534 11.52 -42.26 7.96
CA SER A 534 11.94 -40.96 8.50
C SER A 534 11.30 -39.80 7.72
N CYS A 535 11.23 -39.86 6.39
CA CYS A 535 10.52 -38.86 5.59
C CYS A 535 9.03 -38.78 5.95
N HIS A 536 8.32 -39.91 6.03
CA HIS A 536 6.90 -39.93 6.41
C HIS A 536 6.67 -39.44 7.86
N SER A 537 7.58 -39.75 8.77
CA SER A 537 7.57 -39.27 10.16
C SER A 537 7.65 -37.73 10.21
N ILE A 538 8.54 -37.13 9.41
CA ILE A 538 8.67 -35.68 9.26
C ILE A 538 7.40 -35.10 8.62
N LEU A 539 6.95 -35.63 7.49
CA LEU A 539 5.74 -35.15 6.78
C LEU A 539 4.50 -35.21 7.67
N SER A 540 4.33 -36.28 8.46
CA SER A 540 3.24 -36.38 9.42
C SER A 540 3.34 -35.32 10.52
N GLN A 541 4.53 -34.95 10.96
CA GLN A 541 4.71 -33.89 11.96
C GLN A 541 4.42 -32.51 11.35
N VAL A 542 4.87 -32.25 10.11
CA VAL A 542 4.57 -31.02 9.36
C VAL A 542 3.06 -30.85 9.19
N GLY A 543 2.34 -31.90 8.81
CA GLY A 543 0.88 -31.86 8.66
C GLY A 543 0.13 -31.55 9.97
N ARG A 544 0.69 -31.93 11.13
CA ARG A 544 0.12 -31.65 12.46
C ARG A 544 0.49 -30.27 13.00
N ALA A 545 1.47 -29.59 12.42
CA ALA A 545 1.95 -28.29 12.86
C ALA A 545 1.05 -27.14 12.38
N VAL A 546 -0.23 -27.15 12.77
CA VAL A 546 -1.24 -26.16 12.33
C VAL A 546 -0.86 -24.72 12.71
N GLY A 547 -0.06 -24.54 13.77
CA GLY A 547 0.44 -23.24 14.19
C GLY A 547 1.45 -22.60 13.24
N MET A 548 2.05 -23.39 12.34
CA MET A 548 3.06 -22.94 11.37
C MET A 548 2.40 -22.48 10.06
N ALA A 549 2.96 -21.44 9.43
CA ALA A 549 2.47 -20.92 8.15
C ALA A 549 2.25 -22.04 7.12
N GLN A 550 1.14 -21.99 6.39
CA GLN A 550 0.82 -23.01 5.39
C GLN A 550 1.89 -23.09 4.30
N ASP A 551 2.30 -21.94 3.74
CA ASP A 551 3.35 -21.90 2.71
C ASP A 551 4.69 -22.47 3.21
N ALA A 552 5.02 -22.24 4.48
CA ALA A 552 6.18 -22.83 5.12
C ALA A 552 6.06 -24.36 5.23
N ARG A 553 4.87 -24.87 5.57
CA ARG A 553 4.60 -26.32 5.62
C ARG A 553 4.68 -26.94 4.23
N ASP A 554 4.15 -26.26 3.22
CA ASP A 554 4.16 -26.72 1.83
C ASP A 554 5.59 -26.77 1.27
N GLU A 555 6.42 -25.76 1.57
CA GLU A 555 7.83 -25.73 1.18
C GLU A 555 8.64 -26.86 1.85
N ILE A 556 8.48 -27.07 3.16
CA ILE A 556 9.12 -28.19 3.86
C ILE A 556 8.64 -29.53 3.28
N THR A 557 7.33 -29.66 3.05
CA THR A 557 6.73 -30.87 2.44
C THR A 557 7.35 -31.14 1.07
N GLN A 558 7.52 -30.11 0.25
CA GLN A 558 8.15 -30.24 -1.07
C GLN A 558 9.60 -30.71 -0.96
N GLN A 559 10.40 -30.13 -0.06
CA GLN A 559 11.80 -30.53 0.11
C GLN A 559 11.94 -31.96 0.65
N ILE A 560 11.13 -32.35 1.62
CA ILE A 560 11.12 -33.73 2.15
C ILE A 560 10.59 -34.70 1.08
N GLY A 561 9.62 -34.29 0.27
CA GLY A 561 9.14 -35.04 -0.90
C GLY A 561 10.26 -35.35 -1.89
N ARG A 562 11.16 -34.40 -2.16
CA ARG A 562 12.33 -34.63 -3.04
C ARG A 562 13.27 -35.69 -2.48
N VAL A 563 13.48 -35.73 -1.16
CA VAL A 563 14.28 -36.78 -0.50
C VAL A 563 13.57 -38.14 -0.61
N LEU A 564 12.25 -38.15 -0.47
CA LEU A 564 11.43 -39.36 -0.60
C LEU A 564 11.47 -39.92 -2.03
N ASP A 565 11.35 -39.05 -3.03
CA ASP A 565 11.43 -39.41 -4.45
C ASP A 565 12.81 -39.97 -4.81
N ASP A 566 13.89 -39.35 -4.32
CA ASP A 566 15.26 -39.86 -4.49
C ASP A 566 15.45 -41.24 -3.85
N ALA A 567 14.96 -41.43 -2.61
CA ALA A 567 14.98 -42.73 -1.95
C ALA A 567 14.18 -43.80 -2.71
N GLY A 568 13.06 -43.40 -3.33
CA GLY A 568 12.25 -44.24 -4.21
C GLY A 568 12.99 -44.64 -5.49
N ALA A 569 13.68 -43.70 -6.13
CA ALA A 569 14.47 -43.94 -7.34
C ALA A 569 15.71 -44.83 -7.07
N ALA A 570 16.23 -44.83 -5.84
CA ALA A 570 17.34 -45.68 -5.43
C ALA A 570 16.94 -47.16 -5.19
N ARG A 571 15.66 -47.46 -4.90
CA ARG A 571 15.19 -48.82 -4.57
C ARG A 571 15.40 -49.88 -5.68
N PRO A 572 15.03 -49.64 -6.95
CA PRO A 572 15.21 -50.64 -8.01
C PRO A 572 16.68 -50.99 -8.28
N ARG A 573 17.62 -50.08 -7.94
CA ARG A 573 19.06 -50.29 -8.15
C ARG A 573 19.66 -51.25 -7.11
N ALA A 574 19.14 -51.23 -5.89
CA ALA A 574 19.50 -52.19 -4.84
C ALA A 574 18.97 -53.61 -5.14
N ASP A 575 17.79 -53.72 -5.76
CA ASP A 575 17.20 -55.01 -6.15
C ASP A 575 17.91 -55.67 -7.35
N GLY A 576 18.57 -54.88 -8.22
CA GLY A 576 19.28 -55.35 -9.42
C GLY A 576 20.71 -55.85 -9.20
N GLY A 577 21.19 -55.95 -7.96
CA GLY A 577 22.56 -56.40 -7.63
C GLY A 577 23.67 -55.38 -7.87
N GLY A 578 23.33 -54.12 -8.20
CA GLY A 578 24.30 -53.03 -8.29
C GLY A 578 24.67 -52.54 -6.88
N HIS A 579 25.96 -52.45 -6.55
CA HIS A 579 26.43 -51.84 -5.31
C HIS A 579 26.24 -50.32 -5.37
N GLY A 580 25.02 -49.85 -5.09
CA GLY A 580 24.75 -48.42 -4.89
C GLY A 580 25.24 -47.99 -3.50
N ASP A 581 25.83 -46.79 -3.40
CA ASP A 581 26.26 -46.18 -2.13
C ASP A 581 25.05 -45.76 -1.26
N THR A 582 24.29 -46.75 -0.79
CA THR A 582 23.06 -46.58 0.00
C THR A 582 23.38 -45.92 1.35
N GLU A 583 24.54 -46.24 1.94
CA GLU A 583 25.02 -45.56 3.13
C GLU A 583 25.33 -44.08 2.85
N GLY A 584 25.96 -43.77 1.71
CA GLY A 584 26.16 -42.40 1.22
C GLY A 584 24.84 -41.66 0.99
N HIS A 585 23.82 -42.31 0.44
CA HIS A 585 22.47 -41.73 0.27
C HIS A 585 21.85 -41.37 1.63
N LEU A 586 21.91 -42.28 2.61
CA LEU A 586 21.42 -42.03 3.96
C LEU A 586 22.19 -40.90 4.66
N LEU A 587 23.51 -40.86 4.52
CA LEU A 587 24.33 -39.80 5.11
C LEU A 587 24.07 -38.44 4.45
N THR A 588 23.87 -38.40 3.13
CA THR A 588 23.48 -37.18 2.41
C THR A 588 22.11 -36.67 2.88
N ALA A 589 21.10 -37.55 2.97
CA ALA A 589 19.78 -37.19 3.51
C ALA A 589 19.86 -36.73 4.97
N ALA A 590 20.65 -37.41 5.81
CA ALA A 590 20.81 -37.02 7.21
C ALA A 590 21.61 -35.71 7.38
N HIS A 591 22.57 -35.42 6.49
CA HIS A 591 23.24 -34.14 6.44
C HIS A 591 22.27 -33.03 6.02
N TYR A 592 21.48 -33.30 4.98
CA TYR A 592 20.42 -32.39 4.52
C TYR A 592 19.41 -32.08 5.61
N PHE A 593 18.89 -33.07 6.34
CA PHE A 593 17.96 -32.85 7.45
C PHE A 593 18.56 -32.00 8.58
N ASN A 594 19.84 -32.20 8.93
CA ASN A 594 20.49 -31.32 9.91
C ASN A 594 20.63 -29.89 9.39
N ALA A 595 21.00 -29.71 8.12
CA ALA A 595 21.08 -28.39 7.50
C ALA A 595 19.71 -27.71 7.46
N LEU A 596 18.66 -28.46 7.10
CA LEU A 596 17.27 -28.02 7.09
C LEU A 596 16.82 -27.56 8.49
N ALA A 597 17.06 -28.37 9.54
CA ALA A 597 16.72 -27.98 10.91
C ALA A 597 17.47 -26.71 11.37
N ALA A 598 18.74 -26.56 10.98
CA ALA A 598 19.51 -25.35 11.25
C ALA A 598 18.94 -24.13 10.52
N GLN A 599 18.53 -24.27 9.26
CA GLN A 599 17.90 -23.22 8.45
C GLN A 599 16.55 -22.77 9.02
N LEU A 600 15.72 -23.71 9.49
CA LEU A 600 14.46 -23.40 10.14
C LEU A 600 14.70 -22.54 11.39
N ARG A 601 15.68 -22.89 12.23
CA ARG A 601 16.05 -22.06 13.39
C ARG A 601 16.61 -20.70 13.02
N ALA A 602 17.47 -20.63 12.01
CA ALA A 602 18.03 -19.37 11.53
C ALA A 602 16.95 -18.44 10.95
N SER A 603 15.87 -19.01 10.41
CA SER A 603 14.66 -18.29 9.99
C SER A 603 13.75 -17.91 11.17
N GLY A 604 14.13 -18.26 12.40
CA GLY A 604 13.37 -18.04 13.63
C GLY A 604 12.05 -18.80 13.68
N LEU A 605 11.97 -19.94 12.98
CA LEU A 605 10.85 -20.86 13.07
C LEU A 605 11.03 -21.75 14.31
N ASP A 606 10.55 -21.24 15.44
CA ASP A 606 10.64 -21.84 16.77
C ASP A 606 9.26 -22.25 17.33
N ASP A 607 9.18 -22.51 18.64
CA ASP A 607 7.92 -22.84 19.31
C ASP A 607 6.88 -21.71 19.23
N ALA A 608 7.29 -20.43 19.18
CA ALA A 608 6.38 -19.30 19.08
C ALA A 608 5.70 -19.24 17.71
N THR A 609 6.35 -19.75 16.67
CA THR A 609 5.77 -19.92 15.33
C THR A 609 5.08 -21.28 15.11
N GLY A 610 5.01 -22.12 16.15
CA GLY A 610 4.47 -23.48 16.06
C GLY A 610 5.36 -24.49 15.31
N ALA A 611 6.57 -24.09 14.90
CA ALA A 611 7.49 -24.90 14.11
C ALA A 611 8.45 -25.75 14.96
N GLY A 612 8.61 -25.46 16.25
CA GLY A 612 9.62 -26.14 17.09
C GLY A 612 9.50 -27.66 17.13
N SER A 613 8.27 -28.20 17.16
CA SER A 613 8.04 -29.66 17.09
C SER A 613 8.47 -30.29 15.75
N VAL A 614 8.37 -29.55 14.64
CA VAL A 614 8.82 -29.97 13.31
C VAL A 614 10.34 -29.97 13.26
N THR A 615 10.96 -28.89 13.71
CA THR A 615 12.43 -28.76 13.77
C THR A 615 13.04 -29.87 14.63
N GLN A 616 12.48 -30.15 15.81
CA GLN A 616 12.93 -31.24 16.68
C GLN A 616 12.79 -32.61 16.00
N ARG A 617 11.67 -32.87 15.32
CA ARG A 617 11.45 -34.12 14.59
C ARG A 617 12.49 -34.32 13.49
N ILE A 618 12.79 -33.29 12.72
CA ILE A 618 13.78 -33.36 11.64
C ILE A 618 15.15 -33.76 12.20
N GLU A 619 15.57 -33.19 13.33
CA GLU A 619 16.84 -33.53 13.97
C GLU A 619 16.88 -34.94 14.56
N ASP A 620 15.78 -35.38 15.18
CA ASP A 620 15.67 -36.73 15.72
C ASP A 620 15.86 -37.76 14.61
N GLU A 621 15.21 -37.55 13.46
CA GLU A 621 15.33 -38.42 12.29
C GLU A 621 16.72 -38.32 11.66
N ALA A 622 17.31 -37.13 11.60
CA ALA A 622 18.67 -36.95 11.09
C ALA A 622 19.72 -37.69 11.96
N ARG A 623 19.60 -37.60 13.29
CA ARG A 623 20.44 -38.34 14.24
C ARG A 623 20.21 -39.85 14.12
N ARG A 624 18.97 -40.28 13.93
CA ARG A 624 18.61 -41.69 13.72
C ARG A 624 19.25 -42.26 12.46
N LEU A 625 19.16 -41.57 11.33
CA LEU A 625 19.74 -42.01 10.06
C LEU A 625 21.27 -42.09 10.11
N ARG A 626 21.95 -41.12 10.76
CA ARG A 626 23.40 -41.19 10.98
C ARG A 626 23.81 -42.42 11.80
N ARG A 627 23.06 -42.77 12.86
CA ARG A 627 23.33 -43.97 13.66
C ARG A 627 23.16 -45.26 12.86
N LEU A 628 22.13 -45.32 12.00
CA LEU A 628 21.86 -46.47 11.14
C LEU A 628 22.95 -46.67 10.08
N ALA A 629 23.45 -45.60 9.47
CA ALA A 629 24.57 -45.65 8.53
C ALA A 629 25.89 -46.05 9.23
N GLY A 630 26.10 -45.64 10.49
CA GLY A 630 27.29 -45.94 11.28
C GLY A 630 27.38 -47.35 11.88
N GLY A 631 26.41 -48.24 11.63
CA GLY A 631 26.52 -49.67 11.98
C GLY A 631 26.32 -50.06 13.46
N SER A 632 25.81 -49.17 14.32
CA SER A 632 25.53 -49.53 15.72
C SER A 632 24.17 -50.24 15.86
N TYR A 633 24.16 -51.56 15.65
CA TYR A 633 23.20 -52.43 16.34
C TYR A 633 23.74 -52.68 17.74
N GLY A 634 23.20 -51.96 18.73
CA GLY A 634 23.34 -52.35 20.13
C GLY A 634 22.66 -53.71 20.32
N SER A 635 23.48 -54.73 20.60
CA SER A 635 23.02 -56.03 21.10
C SER A 635 22.12 -55.82 22.31
N SER A 636 20.83 -56.12 22.16
CA SER A 636 19.96 -56.37 23.31
C SER A 636 20.27 -57.79 23.78
N GLY A 637 21.12 -57.89 24.80
CA GLY A 637 21.36 -59.14 25.50
C GLY A 637 20.10 -59.56 26.24
N ASP A 638 19.39 -60.53 25.68
CA ASP A 638 18.42 -61.35 26.40
C ASP A 638 19.20 -62.38 27.22
N SER A 639 19.36 -62.10 28.51
CA SER A 639 19.86 -63.07 29.49
C SER A 639 18.69 -63.54 30.35
N GLY A 640 17.90 -64.47 29.84
CA GLY A 640 17.04 -65.33 30.64
C GLY A 640 17.88 -66.43 31.28
N GLY A 641 18.29 -66.22 32.53
CA GLY A 641 18.86 -67.27 33.39
C GLY A 641 17.78 -67.91 34.25
N ARG A 642 17.75 -69.24 34.20
CA ARG A 642 17.03 -70.24 35.01
C ARG A 642 16.28 -69.81 36.26
#